data_AF-A0A8H7SFN7-F1
#
_entry.id   AF-A0A8H7SFN7-F1
#
_cell.length_a   1.000
_cell.length_b   1.000
_cell.length_c   1.000
_cell.angle_alpha   90.00
_cell.angle_beta   90.00
_cell.angle_gamma   90.00
#
_symmetry.space_group_name_H-M   'P 1'
#
loop_
_entity.id
_entity.type
_entity.pdbx_description
1 polymer ?
#
loop_
_entity_poly.entity_id
_entity_poly.type
_entity_poly.pdbx_seq_one_letter_code
_entity_poly.pdbx_strand_id
1 'polypeptide(L)'
;MSDMSDDDFQPLEPTLQNVLDQNSLHWIFVGGKGGVGKTTTSCSLAVQLAKVRESVLLISTDPAHNLSDAFGQKFSKEATMVNGFTNLYAMEIDPTSSIQEMVEQSDQNNPMGGMMQDLAYAIPGVDEAMGFAEVMKQVKTMSYSVVVFDTAPTGHTLRFLSFPTVLEKALAKISGLSSRFGPMVSQVSGMMGMNANQEDMFSKLEEMRSVITEVNNQFKDPNTTTFVCVCISEFLSLYETERMIQELTSYHIDTHNIVVNQLLFPKEGSNCEHCTVRNKMQQKYLDQIYDLYEDFHIVRMPLLTKEMVAETKYYDILGVSPTASEGELKKAYRKLALKYHPDKNPDAGDKFKEISHAYEILSDETTRNVYDSYGEEGLSGGGGGPGGMNAEDLFSQLFGGGGGGMFGGGGGRRPAGPRRGKDMMHQLKVSLEDLYMGKTSKLALQKNILCVKCDGKGGKEGAVQTCRGCNGQGVRIMMRQMGPMVQQMQVQCEACNGQGEQINEKDRCKHCLGKKIMSERKILEVHVERGMRDGQKITFSSEGDQAPGIIPGDIIIVLDEKAHPRFTRKGDDLIYEAKIDLLTALAGGQFAIPHLDDRVLMVSVIPGEAIQPDMVKVVPNEGMPMPRVDSRGHLFIKFTVEFPQANWTDENTLKKLESILPPRKEVPTFANKHVEEVVLADATGYQGRGSSSAYEEEEEDHQQGGPGVQCAQQ
;
A
#
# COMPACT_ATOMS: atom_id res chain seq x y z
N MET A 1 -14.12 -44.22 6.54
CA MET A 1 -12.74 -43.89 6.93
C MET A 1 -12.70 -43.96 8.44
N SER A 2 -11.73 -44.70 8.95
CA SER A 2 -11.47 -44.92 10.37
C SER A 2 -11.35 -43.61 11.14
N ASP A 3 -11.92 -43.58 12.36
CA ASP A 3 -11.61 -42.60 13.40
C ASP A 3 -10.10 -42.43 13.49
N MET A 4 -9.60 -41.27 13.08
CA MET A 4 -8.26 -40.80 13.45
C MET A 4 -8.45 -39.86 14.65
N SER A 5 -7.89 -40.27 15.77
CA SER A 5 -7.76 -39.48 17.00
C SER A 5 -6.93 -38.22 16.75
N ASP A 6 -7.28 -37.12 17.43
CA ASP A 6 -6.63 -35.79 17.43
C ASP A 6 -5.14 -35.78 17.87
N ASP A 7 -4.46 -36.92 17.99
CA ASP A 7 -3.14 -37.06 18.65
C ASP A 7 -1.94 -37.29 17.70
N ASP A 8 -2.09 -37.11 16.37
CA ASP A 8 -1.01 -37.39 15.40
C ASP A 8 -0.84 -36.33 14.28
N PHE A 9 -1.22 -35.06 14.49
CA PHE A 9 -0.84 -33.99 13.55
C PHE A 9 0.63 -33.57 13.79
N GLN A 10 1.55 -34.14 13.01
CA GLN A 10 2.93 -33.64 12.97
C GLN A 10 2.97 -32.33 12.17
N PRO A 11 3.59 -31.25 12.71
CA PRO A 11 3.69 -29.98 12.00
C PRO A 11 4.47 -30.16 10.70
N LEU A 12 3.95 -29.59 9.61
CA LEU A 12 4.57 -29.65 8.30
C LEU A 12 5.94 -28.96 8.31
N GLU A 13 6.84 -29.42 7.43
CA GLU A 13 8.19 -28.86 7.36
C GLU A 13 8.14 -27.36 7.00
N PRO A 14 8.87 -26.47 7.72
CA PRO A 14 8.83 -25.03 7.50
C PRO A 14 9.70 -24.62 6.30
N THR A 15 9.48 -25.24 5.14
CA THR A 15 10.20 -25.02 3.88
C THR A 15 9.24 -25.04 2.69
N LEU A 16 9.65 -24.47 1.54
CA LEU A 16 8.93 -24.63 0.27
C LEU A 16 9.45 -25.82 -0.55
N GLN A 17 10.06 -26.82 0.08
CA GLN A 17 10.66 -27.95 -0.64
C GLN A 17 9.58 -28.80 -1.35
N ASN A 18 8.40 -28.93 -0.75
CA ASN A 18 7.21 -29.53 -1.37
C ASN A 18 6.90 -28.92 -2.76
N VAL A 19 6.99 -27.60 -2.90
CA VAL A 19 6.74 -26.89 -4.17
C VAL A 19 7.83 -27.19 -5.20
N LEU A 20 9.09 -27.33 -4.77
CA LEU A 20 10.22 -27.65 -5.65
C LEU A 20 10.18 -29.12 -6.12
N ASP A 21 9.76 -30.03 -5.24
CA ASP A 21 9.72 -31.47 -5.51
C ASP A 21 8.54 -31.87 -6.40
N GLN A 22 7.45 -31.11 -6.36
CA GLN A 22 6.26 -31.37 -7.15
C GLN A 22 6.44 -30.97 -8.62
N ASN A 23 7.02 -31.88 -9.40
CA ASN A 23 7.29 -31.67 -10.83
C ASN A 23 6.03 -31.50 -11.71
N SER A 24 4.85 -31.85 -11.20
CA SER A 24 3.59 -31.65 -11.92
C SER A 24 3.10 -30.20 -11.90
N LEU A 25 3.62 -29.36 -10.99
CA LEU A 25 3.23 -27.95 -10.93
C LEU A 25 3.67 -27.24 -12.21
N HIS A 26 2.71 -26.56 -12.83
CA HIS A 26 2.93 -25.70 -13.98
C HIS A 26 2.70 -24.22 -13.63
N TRP A 27 1.76 -23.94 -12.72
CA TRP A 27 1.40 -22.59 -12.31
C TRP A 27 1.66 -22.39 -10.82
N ILE A 28 2.48 -21.40 -10.48
CA ILE A 28 2.75 -21.06 -9.08
C ILE A 28 2.49 -19.58 -8.88
N PHE A 29 1.46 -19.26 -8.09
CA PHE A 29 1.11 -17.89 -7.77
C PHE A 29 1.74 -17.47 -6.45
N VAL A 30 2.31 -16.26 -6.40
CA VAL A 30 2.85 -15.68 -5.16
C VAL A 30 2.10 -14.38 -4.89
N GLY A 31 1.50 -14.27 -3.70
CA GLY A 31 0.65 -13.12 -3.38
C GLY A 31 0.62 -12.75 -1.90
N GLY A 32 0.30 -11.48 -1.63
CA GLY A 32 0.36 -10.86 -0.31
C GLY A 32 -0.06 -9.40 -0.38
N LYS A 33 -0.33 -8.75 0.76
CA LYS A 33 -0.72 -7.33 0.81
C LYS A 33 0.21 -6.51 1.68
N GLY A 34 0.64 -5.35 1.18
CA GLY A 34 1.26 -4.29 1.98
C GLY A 34 2.75 -4.47 2.25
N GLY A 35 3.60 -4.30 1.22
CA GLY A 35 5.06 -4.20 1.42
C GLY A 35 5.74 -5.42 2.05
N VAL A 36 5.11 -6.59 1.96
CA VAL A 36 5.54 -7.83 2.64
C VAL A 36 6.71 -8.57 1.97
N GLY A 37 7.28 -8.03 0.88
CA GLY A 37 8.39 -8.66 0.15
C GLY A 37 7.99 -9.74 -0.86
N LYS A 38 6.79 -9.63 -1.46
CA LYS A 38 6.27 -10.59 -2.45
C LYS A 38 7.23 -10.82 -3.61
N THR A 39 7.65 -9.73 -4.28
CA THR A 39 8.55 -9.80 -5.44
C THR A 39 9.85 -10.49 -5.10
N THR A 40 10.43 -10.21 -3.93
CA THR A 40 11.64 -10.90 -3.44
C THR A 40 11.38 -12.40 -3.26
N THR A 41 10.24 -12.80 -2.68
CA THR A 41 9.84 -14.21 -2.55
C THR A 41 9.64 -14.86 -3.92
N SER A 42 8.95 -14.19 -4.86
CA SER A 42 8.72 -14.64 -6.24
C SER A 42 10.03 -14.88 -7.00
N CYS A 43 10.97 -13.93 -6.92
CA CYS A 43 12.30 -14.05 -7.51
C CYS A 43 13.09 -15.20 -6.89
N SER A 44 13.09 -15.29 -5.55
CA SER A 44 13.80 -16.35 -4.83
C SER A 44 13.27 -17.74 -5.19
N LEU A 45 11.95 -17.89 -5.28
CA LEU A 45 11.30 -19.14 -5.66
C LEU A 45 11.61 -19.51 -7.12
N ALA A 46 11.55 -18.56 -8.05
CA ALA A 46 11.91 -18.78 -9.46
C ALA A 46 13.37 -19.20 -9.63
N VAL A 47 14.30 -18.59 -8.88
CA VAL A 47 15.72 -18.97 -8.86
C VAL A 47 15.93 -20.39 -8.31
N GLN A 48 15.19 -20.81 -7.28
CA GLN A 48 15.27 -22.19 -6.79
C GLN A 48 14.65 -23.18 -7.78
N LEU A 49 13.52 -22.83 -8.40
CA LEU A 49 12.89 -23.65 -9.44
C LEU A 49 13.82 -23.82 -10.65
N ALA A 50 14.58 -22.80 -11.04
CA ALA A 50 15.53 -22.88 -12.15
C ALA A 50 16.64 -23.93 -11.94
N LYS A 51 16.91 -24.34 -10.68
CA LYS A 51 17.87 -25.42 -10.37
C LYS A 51 17.29 -26.81 -10.59
N VAL A 52 15.97 -26.97 -10.50
CA VAL A 52 15.28 -28.27 -10.51
C VAL A 52 14.39 -28.47 -11.73
N ARG A 53 14.07 -27.39 -12.47
CA ARG A 53 13.19 -27.38 -13.64
C ARG A 53 13.95 -27.10 -14.93
N GLU A 54 13.44 -27.62 -16.04
CA GLU A 54 14.05 -27.43 -17.37
C GLU A 54 13.97 -25.99 -17.86
N SER A 55 12.83 -25.31 -17.64
CA SER A 55 12.61 -23.93 -18.05
C SER A 55 11.59 -23.22 -17.15
N VAL A 56 11.95 -22.04 -16.65
CA VAL A 56 11.15 -21.26 -15.68
C VAL A 56 10.86 -19.89 -16.27
N LEU A 57 9.59 -19.49 -16.23
CA LEU A 57 9.18 -18.12 -16.55
C LEU A 57 8.65 -17.43 -15.30
N LEU A 58 9.17 -16.24 -15.00
CA LEU A 58 8.69 -15.36 -13.94
C LEU A 58 7.95 -14.17 -14.56
N ILE A 59 6.67 -14.03 -14.24
CA ILE A 59 5.82 -12.97 -14.76
C ILE A 59 5.45 -12.05 -13.61
N SER A 60 5.73 -10.77 -13.74
CA SER A 60 5.20 -9.77 -12.81
C SER A 60 4.03 -9.02 -13.42
N THR A 61 2.96 -8.94 -12.62
CA THR A 61 1.77 -8.12 -12.88
C THR A 61 1.72 -6.87 -11.98
N ASP A 62 2.78 -6.64 -11.19
CA ASP A 62 2.89 -5.49 -10.31
C ASP A 62 3.29 -4.24 -11.13
N PRO A 63 2.47 -3.17 -11.14
CA PRO A 63 2.77 -1.96 -11.93
C PRO A 63 3.99 -1.18 -11.43
N ALA A 64 4.53 -1.52 -10.25
CA ALA A 64 5.71 -0.85 -9.70
C ALA A 64 7.05 -1.25 -10.35
N HIS A 65 7.07 -2.19 -11.31
CA HIS A 65 8.30 -2.66 -12.00
C HIS A 65 9.41 -3.17 -11.05
N ASN A 66 9.02 -3.72 -9.91
CA ASN A 66 9.94 -4.18 -8.85
C ASN A 66 10.82 -5.38 -9.28
N LEU A 67 10.45 -6.08 -10.36
CA LEU A 67 11.18 -7.25 -10.84
C LEU A 67 12.50 -6.82 -11.49
N SER A 68 12.47 -5.73 -12.24
CA SER A 68 13.67 -5.15 -12.85
C SER A 68 14.69 -4.70 -11.80
N ASP A 69 14.22 -4.06 -10.72
CA ASP A 69 15.07 -3.66 -9.60
C ASP A 69 15.65 -4.87 -8.85
N ALA A 70 14.85 -5.93 -8.67
CA ALA A 70 15.28 -7.14 -7.95
C ALA A 70 16.41 -7.91 -8.65
N PHE A 71 16.45 -7.89 -9.99
CA PHE A 71 17.51 -8.54 -10.78
C PHE A 71 18.56 -7.57 -11.32
N GLY A 72 18.40 -6.25 -11.10
CA GLY A 72 19.25 -5.24 -11.72
C GLY A 72 19.23 -5.27 -13.25
N GLN A 73 18.14 -5.76 -13.84
CA GLN A 73 18.00 -5.97 -15.29
C GLN A 73 16.62 -5.51 -15.72
N LYS A 74 16.53 -4.68 -16.77
CA LYS A 74 15.22 -4.23 -17.28
C LYS A 74 14.47 -5.35 -18.00
N PHE A 75 13.23 -5.57 -17.60
CA PHE A 75 12.30 -6.46 -18.28
C PHE A 75 11.21 -5.67 -19.02
N SER A 76 10.56 -6.34 -19.97
CA SER A 76 9.47 -5.76 -20.76
C SER A 76 8.34 -6.77 -20.91
N LYS A 77 7.36 -6.47 -21.77
CA LYS A 77 6.29 -7.40 -22.15
C LYS A 77 6.77 -8.64 -22.92
N GLU A 78 8.03 -8.70 -23.34
CA GLU A 78 8.62 -9.88 -23.96
C GLU A 78 9.47 -10.66 -22.95
N ALA A 79 9.32 -11.98 -22.93
CA ALA A 79 10.10 -12.84 -22.04
C ALA A 79 11.59 -12.75 -22.37
N THR A 80 12.36 -12.27 -21.41
CA THR A 80 13.80 -12.04 -21.54
C THR A 80 14.54 -12.96 -20.58
N MET A 81 15.65 -13.56 -21.03
CA MET A 81 16.49 -14.40 -20.17
C MET A 81 17.11 -13.55 -19.05
N VAL A 82 17.07 -14.07 -17.82
CA VAL A 82 17.67 -13.41 -16.66
C VAL A 82 19.19 -13.61 -16.68
N ASN A 83 19.93 -12.52 -16.49
CA ASN A 83 21.39 -12.52 -16.45
C ASN A 83 21.91 -13.51 -15.41
N GLY A 84 22.87 -14.35 -15.81
CA GLY A 84 23.44 -15.39 -14.95
C GLY A 84 22.70 -16.73 -14.95
N PHE A 85 21.59 -16.85 -15.69
CA PHE A 85 20.84 -18.09 -15.84
C PHE A 85 20.75 -18.53 -17.31
N THR A 86 20.57 -19.82 -17.54
CA THR A 86 20.39 -20.39 -18.90
C THR A 86 18.94 -20.78 -19.20
N ASN A 87 18.12 -20.88 -18.16
CA ASN A 87 16.77 -21.44 -18.21
C ASN A 87 15.73 -20.65 -17.40
N LEU A 88 16.10 -19.49 -16.87
CA LEU A 88 15.19 -18.57 -16.17
C LEU A 88 14.92 -17.36 -17.05
N TYR A 89 13.63 -17.09 -17.28
CA TYR A 89 13.14 -15.98 -18.07
C TYR A 89 12.22 -15.12 -17.22
N ALA A 90 12.21 -13.83 -17.47
CA ALA A 90 11.37 -12.87 -16.77
C ALA A 90 10.68 -11.92 -17.76
N MET A 91 9.46 -11.53 -17.41
CA MET A 91 8.71 -10.49 -18.13
C MET A 91 7.86 -9.68 -17.16
N GLU A 92 7.62 -8.43 -17.53
CA GLU A 92 6.75 -7.52 -16.79
C GLU A 92 5.59 -7.12 -17.69
N ILE A 93 4.38 -7.30 -17.18
CA ILE A 93 3.17 -7.01 -17.92
C ILE A 93 2.35 -6.03 -17.13
N ASP A 94 2.08 -4.89 -17.74
CA ASP A 94 1.07 -3.96 -17.27
C ASP A 94 -0.26 -4.28 -18.00
N PRO A 95 -1.27 -4.78 -17.26
CA PRO A 95 -2.57 -5.09 -17.84
C PRO A 95 -3.27 -3.87 -18.44
N THR A 96 -3.00 -2.66 -17.92
CA THR A 96 -3.71 -1.44 -18.33
C THR A 96 -3.22 -0.89 -19.66
N SER A 97 -1.91 -0.88 -19.93
CA SER A 97 -1.36 -0.45 -21.22
C SER A 97 -1.68 -1.41 -22.37
N SER A 98 -1.75 -2.71 -22.09
CA SER A 98 -2.01 -3.75 -23.12
C SER A 98 -3.36 -3.58 -23.84
N ILE A 99 -4.37 -3.03 -23.16
CA ILE A 99 -5.72 -2.83 -23.70
C ILE A 99 -5.79 -1.52 -24.49
N GLN A 100 -5.10 -0.47 -24.04
CA GLN A 100 -4.99 0.76 -24.82
C GLN A 100 -4.37 0.48 -26.19
N GLU A 101 -3.31 -0.34 -26.24
CA GLU A 101 -2.72 -0.79 -27.50
C GLU A 101 -3.71 -1.60 -28.37
N MET A 102 -4.51 -2.49 -27.77
CA MET A 102 -5.51 -3.29 -28.50
C MET A 102 -6.65 -2.44 -29.06
N VAL A 103 -7.10 -1.44 -28.30
CA VAL A 103 -8.11 -0.45 -28.70
C VAL A 103 -7.56 0.44 -29.81
N GLU A 104 -6.30 0.87 -29.72
CA GLU A 104 -5.64 1.66 -30.76
C GLU A 104 -5.42 0.87 -32.06
N GLN A 105 -5.24 -0.45 -31.96
CA GLN A 105 -5.16 -1.35 -33.11
C GLN A 105 -6.51 -1.70 -33.74
N SER A 106 -7.62 -1.56 -33.00
CA SER A 106 -8.97 -1.70 -33.57
C SER A 106 -9.33 -0.43 -34.35
N ASP A 107 -9.35 -0.54 -35.68
CA ASP A 107 -9.60 0.55 -36.64
C ASP A 107 -10.66 1.56 -36.15
N GLN A 108 -10.21 2.80 -35.89
CA GLN A 108 -11.05 3.97 -35.54
C GLN A 108 -12.12 4.31 -36.60
N ASN A 109 -12.14 3.61 -37.74
CA ASN A 109 -13.03 3.85 -38.87
C ASN A 109 -14.33 3.01 -38.86
N ASN A 110 -14.56 2.14 -37.88
CA ASN A 110 -15.80 1.37 -37.80
C ASN A 110 -16.69 1.88 -36.66
N PRO A 111 -17.86 2.51 -36.92
CA PRO A 111 -18.78 3.02 -35.89
C PRO A 111 -19.23 1.98 -34.86
N MET A 112 -19.13 0.69 -35.21
CA MET A 112 -19.42 -0.44 -34.34
C MET A 112 -18.33 -0.68 -33.27
N GLY A 113 -17.08 -0.28 -33.53
CA GLY A 113 -15.95 -0.46 -32.61
C GLY A 113 -16.09 0.37 -31.33
N GLY A 114 -16.54 1.62 -31.44
CA GLY A 114 -16.84 2.47 -30.29
C GLY A 114 -18.00 1.93 -29.43
N MET A 115 -19.05 1.38 -30.07
CA MET A 115 -20.17 0.78 -29.35
C MET A 115 -19.77 -0.51 -28.61
N MET A 116 -18.87 -1.31 -29.19
CA MET A 116 -18.30 -2.51 -28.55
C MET A 116 -17.39 -2.14 -27.38
N GLN A 117 -16.62 -1.06 -27.51
CA GLN A 117 -15.76 -0.50 -26.48
C GLN A 117 -16.56 0.00 -25.27
N ASP A 118 -17.64 0.74 -25.50
CA ASP A 118 -18.55 1.19 -24.43
C ASP A 118 -19.21 0.02 -23.70
N LEU A 119 -19.53 -1.07 -24.43
CA LEU A 119 -20.13 -2.28 -23.85
C LEU A 119 -19.12 -3.13 -23.08
N ALA A 120 -17.85 -3.12 -23.49
CA ALA A 120 -16.74 -3.76 -22.78
C ALA A 120 -16.43 -3.01 -21.48
N TYR A 121 -16.38 -1.68 -21.50
CA TYR A 121 -16.17 -0.86 -20.29
C TYR A 121 -17.38 -0.85 -19.33
N ALA A 122 -18.58 -1.21 -19.81
CA ALA A 122 -19.77 -1.34 -18.97
C ALA A 122 -19.73 -2.56 -18.04
N ILE A 123 -18.78 -3.48 -18.21
CA ILE A 123 -18.64 -4.68 -17.40
C ILE A 123 -17.40 -4.50 -16.50
N PRO A 124 -17.58 -4.30 -15.18
CA PRO A 124 -16.45 -4.14 -14.26
C PRO A 124 -15.51 -5.34 -14.33
N GLY A 125 -14.23 -5.09 -14.52
CA GLY A 125 -13.23 -6.15 -14.52
C GLY A 125 -12.94 -6.79 -15.88
N VAL A 126 -13.59 -6.33 -16.98
CA VAL A 126 -13.37 -6.87 -18.34
C VAL A 126 -12.08 -6.36 -18.96
N ASP A 127 -11.65 -5.18 -18.58
CA ASP A 127 -10.35 -4.63 -18.92
C ASP A 127 -9.23 -5.51 -18.36
N GLU A 128 -9.10 -5.67 -17.03
CA GLU A 128 -7.99 -6.45 -16.46
C GLU A 128 -8.00 -7.91 -16.93
N ALA A 129 -9.20 -8.45 -17.11
CA ALA A 129 -9.50 -9.74 -17.73
C ALA A 129 -8.94 -9.93 -19.15
N MET A 130 -9.12 -8.95 -20.04
CA MET A 130 -8.65 -9.02 -21.42
C MET A 130 -7.14 -8.91 -21.51
N GLY A 131 -6.53 -8.00 -20.74
CA GLY A 131 -5.07 -7.91 -20.63
C GLY A 131 -4.48 -9.25 -20.20
N PHE A 132 -5.10 -9.90 -19.21
CA PHE A 132 -4.68 -11.20 -18.74
C PHE A 132 -4.87 -12.35 -19.76
N ALA A 133 -5.98 -12.37 -20.49
CA ALA A 133 -6.22 -13.38 -21.53
C ALA A 133 -5.11 -13.37 -22.59
N GLU A 134 -4.59 -12.18 -22.93
CA GLU A 134 -3.46 -12.04 -23.85
C GLU A 134 -2.15 -12.58 -23.24
N VAL A 135 -1.91 -12.35 -21.94
CA VAL A 135 -0.79 -12.98 -21.22
C VAL A 135 -0.86 -14.49 -21.31
N MET A 136 -2.02 -15.09 -21.03
CA MET A 136 -2.18 -16.55 -21.09
C MET A 136 -1.94 -17.12 -22.47
N LYS A 137 -2.42 -16.43 -23.49
CA LYS A 137 -2.21 -16.82 -24.88
C LYS A 137 -0.72 -16.82 -25.21
N GLN A 138 0.02 -15.77 -24.82
CA GLN A 138 1.46 -15.70 -25.02
C GLN A 138 2.19 -16.81 -24.24
N VAL A 139 1.88 -16.99 -22.96
CA VAL A 139 2.53 -18.00 -22.12
C VAL A 139 2.31 -19.42 -22.66
N LYS A 140 1.07 -19.75 -23.09
CA LYS A 140 0.76 -21.05 -23.68
C LYS A 140 1.56 -21.32 -24.95
N THR A 141 1.88 -20.28 -25.74
CA THR A 141 2.73 -20.43 -26.92
C THR A 141 4.21 -20.64 -26.61
N MET A 142 4.68 -20.25 -25.42
CA MET A 142 6.11 -20.26 -25.07
C MET A 142 6.60 -21.53 -24.35
N SER A 143 5.73 -22.52 -24.12
CA SER A 143 6.07 -23.88 -23.63
C SER A 143 7.14 -23.95 -22.52
N TYR A 144 6.98 -23.17 -21.45
CA TYR A 144 7.83 -23.27 -20.25
C TYR A 144 7.42 -24.47 -19.38
N SER A 145 8.34 -25.02 -18.59
CA SER A 145 8.00 -26.15 -17.69
C SER A 145 7.17 -25.68 -16.48
N VAL A 146 7.49 -24.50 -15.93
CA VAL A 146 6.74 -23.87 -14.83
C VAL A 146 6.74 -22.35 -15.00
N VAL A 147 5.64 -21.73 -14.57
CA VAL A 147 5.42 -20.28 -14.61
C VAL A 147 5.12 -19.79 -13.19
N VAL A 148 5.92 -18.84 -12.73
CA VAL A 148 5.75 -18.17 -11.44
C VAL A 148 5.12 -16.80 -11.67
N PHE A 149 3.99 -16.54 -11.02
CA PHE A 149 3.29 -15.26 -11.08
C PHE A 149 3.58 -14.42 -9.83
N ASP A 150 4.29 -13.30 -10.00
CA ASP A 150 4.36 -12.22 -9.02
C ASP A 150 3.11 -11.36 -9.15
N THR A 151 2.20 -11.53 -8.21
CA THR A 151 0.87 -10.96 -8.32
C THR A 151 0.81 -9.52 -7.80
N ALA A 152 0.00 -8.68 -8.44
CA ALA A 152 -0.35 -7.37 -7.93
C ALA A 152 -0.99 -7.47 -6.52
N PRO A 153 -1.04 -6.37 -5.73
CA PRO A 153 -1.65 -6.38 -4.41
C PRO A 153 -3.10 -6.94 -4.45
N THR A 154 -3.30 -7.95 -3.61
CA THR A 154 -4.43 -8.89 -3.41
C THR A 154 -5.83 -8.56 -3.97
N GLY A 155 -6.27 -7.31 -3.97
CA GLY A 155 -7.60 -6.92 -4.44
C GLY A 155 -7.83 -7.08 -5.95
N HIS A 156 -6.77 -7.00 -6.77
CA HIS A 156 -6.86 -7.13 -8.23
C HIS A 156 -6.57 -8.56 -8.72
N THR A 157 -5.70 -9.29 -8.03
CA THR A 157 -5.31 -10.67 -8.39
C THR A 157 -6.45 -11.68 -8.22
N LEU A 158 -7.30 -11.49 -7.21
CA LEU A 158 -8.47 -12.36 -7.02
C LEU A 158 -9.57 -12.08 -8.05
N ARG A 159 -9.62 -10.85 -8.60
CA ARG A 159 -10.45 -10.55 -9.78
C ARG A 159 -9.97 -11.31 -11.01
N PHE A 160 -8.65 -11.42 -11.18
CA PHE A 160 -8.03 -12.22 -12.23
C PHE A 160 -8.51 -13.69 -12.17
N LEU A 161 -8.59 -14.31 -10.98
CA LEU A 161 -9.08 -15.68 -10.84
C LEU A 161 -10.61 -15.82 -11.03
N SER A 162 -11.36 -14.74 -10.81
CA SER A 162 -12.81 -14.70 -11.08
C SER A 162 -13.16 -14.46 -12.55
N PHE A 163 -12.20 -14.08 -13.39
CA PHE A 163 -12.39 -13.68 -14.78
C PHE A 163 -13.22 -14.67 -15.62
N PRO A 164 -12.96 -16.00 -15.58
CA PRO A 164 -13.74 -16.96 -16.35
C PRO A 164 -15.25 -16.85 -16.07
N THR A 165 -15.63 -16.64 -14.80
CA THR A 165 -17.03 -16.49 -14.40
C THR A 165 -17.63 -15.15 -14.84
N VAL A 166 -16.82 -14.09 -14.88
CA VAL A 166 -17.25 -12.76 -15.36
C VAL A 166 -17.47 -12.80 -16.88
N LEU A 167 -16.52 -13.38 -17.62
CA LEU A 167 -16.62 -13.55 -19.08
C LEU A 167 -17.78 -14.46 -19.46
N GLU A 168 -17.99 -15.58 -18.77
CA GLU A 168 -19.14 -16.46 -19.02
C GLU A 168 -20.47 -15.72 -18.83
N LYS A 169 -20.60 -14.92 -17.77
CA LYS A 169 -21.80 -14.09 -17.54
C LYS A 169 -21.97 -13.01 -18.61
N ALA A 170 -20.86 -12.41 -19.08
CA ALA A 170 -20.86 -11.42 -20.15
C ALA A 170 -21.31 -12.05 -21.49
N LEU A 171 -20.69 -13.16 -21.87
CA LEU A 171 -21.03 -13.92 -23.08
C LEU A 171 -22.46 -14.44 -23.03
N ALA A 172 -22.94 -14.92 -21.88
CA ALA A 172 -24.33 -15.34 -21.73
C ALA A 172 -25.32 -14.18 -21.95
N LYS A 173 -25.01 -12.98 -21.44
CA LYS A 173 -25.81 -11.78 -21.70
C LYS A 173 -25.76 -11.35 -23.17
N ILE A 174 -24.58 -11.38 -23.80
CA ILE A 174 -24.38 -11.03 -25.22
C ILE A 174 -25.11 -12.02 -26.12
N SER A 175 -25.02 -13.32 -25.86
CA SER A 175 -25.77 -14.37 -26.57
C SER A 175 -27.28 -14.17 -26.40
N GLY A 176 -27.73 -13.84 -25.18
CA GLY A 176 -29.12 -13.49 -24.88
C GLY A 176 -29.62 -12.27 -25.67
N LEU A 177 -28.79 -11.22 -25.84
CA LEU A 177 -29.11 -10.05 -26.66
C LEU A 177 -29.07 -10.37 -28.17
N SER A 178 -28.05 -11.09 -28.62
CA SER A 178 -27.85 -11.46 -30.03
C SER A 178 -29.04 -12.25 -30.57
N SER A 179 -29.60 -13.16 -29.79
CA SER A 179 -30.81 -13.91 -30.17
C SER A 179 -32.06 -13.03 -30.39
N ARG A 180 -32.13 -11.86 -29.74
CA ARG A 180 -33.25 -10.90 -29.85
C ARG A 180 -33.04 -9.87 -30.95
N PHE A 181 -31.79 -9.45 -31.16
CA PHE A 181 -31.42 -8.43 -32.14
C PHE A 181 -30.97 -9.02 -33.49
N GLY A 182 -30.72 -10.32 -33.59
CA GLY A 182 -30.26 -11.01 -34.79
C GLY A 182 -31.06 -10.68 -36.06
N PRO A 183 -32.41 -10.74 -36.05
CA PRO A 183 -33.22 -10.39 -37.22
C PRO A 183 -33.04 -8.93 -37.65
N MET A 184 -32.97 -8.01 -36.69
CA MET A 184 -32.81 -6.57 -36.93
C MET A 184 -31.41 -6.23 -37.44
N VAL A 185 -30.37 -6.85 -36.86
CA VAL A 185 -28.97 -6.66 -37.29
C VAL A 185 -28.75 -7.23 -38.69
N SER A 186 -29.30 -8.41 -39.01
CA SER A 186 -29.21 -8.97 -40.37
C SER A 186 -29.87 -8.08 -41.42
N GLN A 187 -30.98 -7.42 -41.06
CA GLN A 187 -31.73 -6.53 -41.94
C GLN A 187 -31.01 -5.18 -42.14
N VAL A 188 -30.37 -4.64 -41.10
CA VAL A 188 -29.57 -3.41 -41.19
C VAL A 188 -28.25 -3.65 -41.93
N SER A 189 -27.59 -4.79 -41.68
CA SER A 189 -26.33 -5.19 -42.35
C SER A 189 -26.53 -5.36 -43.86
N GLY A 190 -27.63 -6.00 -44.27
CA GLY A 190 -28.00 -6.14 -45.67
C GLY A 190 -28.36 -4.82 -46.36
N MET A 191 -28.81 -3.81 -45.60
CA MET A 191 -29.17 -2.49 -46.14
C MET A 191 -27.98 -1.52 -46.24
N MET A 192 -26.97 -1.65 -45.37
CA MET A 192 -25.75 -0.83 -45.41
C MET A 192 -24.60 -1.46 -46.21
N GLY A 193 -24.80 -2.62 -46.83
CA GLY A 193 -23.75 -3.32 -47.59
C GLY A 193 -22.57 -3.78 -46.73
N MET A 194 -22.74 -3.79 -45.41
CA MET A 194 -21.74 -4.28 -44.48
C MET A 194 -21.92 -5.80 -44.40
N ASN A 195 -20.95 -6.56 -44.90
CA ASN A 195 -20.79 -7.96 -44.49
C ASN A 195 -20.17 -7.97 -43.09
N ALA A 196 -20.98 -7.70 -42.06
CA ALA A 196 -20.57 -8.07 -40.72
C ALA A 196 -20.67 -9.60 -40.64
N ASN A 197 -19.55 -10.30 -40.82
CA ASN A 197 -19.46 -11.74 -40.59
C ASN A 197 -19.70 -12.00 -39.09
N GLN A 198 -20.98 -12.07 -38.71
CA GLN A 198 -21.43 -12.34 -37.35
C GLN A 198 -20.88 -13.69 -36.85
N GLU A 199 -20.65 -14.64 -37.77
CA GLU A 199 -20.00 -15.93 -37.51
C GLU A 199 -18.51 -15.80 -37.14
N ASP A 200 -17.78 -14.82 -37.67
CA ASP A 200 -16.33 -14.66 -37.46
C ASP A 200 -16.01 -13.99 -36.11
N MET A 201 -16.93 -13.16 -35.61
CA MET A 201 -16.85 -12.58 -34.26
C MET A 201 -17.26 -13.59 -33.18
N PHE A 202 -18.33 -14.38 -33.41
CA PHE A 202 -18.77 -15.40 -32.46
C PHE A 202 -17.78 -16.55 -32.33
N SER A 203 -17.16 -16.98 -33.44
CA SER A 203 -16.12 -18.02 -33.41
C SER A 203 -14.89 -17.59 -32.62
N LYS A 204 -14.41 -16.35 -32.78
CA LYS A 204 -13.31 -15.79 -31.97
C LYS A 204 -13.64 -15.70 -30.48
N LEU A 205 -14.87 -15.28 -30.14
CA LEU A 205 -15.31 -15.26 -28.73
C LEU A 205 -15.42 -16.66 -28.13
N GLU A 206 -15.86 -17.65 -28.91
CA GLU A 206 -15.95 -19.04 -28.45
C GLU A 206 -14.56 -19.69 -28.32
N GLU A 207 -13.62 -19.36 -29.20
CA GLU A 207 -12.21 -19.77 -29.08
C GLU A 207 -11.57 -19.19 -27.81
N MET A 208 -11.76 -17.89 -27.55
CA MET A 208 -11.32 -17.26 -26.30
C MET A 208 -11.96 -17.93 -25.07
N ARG A 209 -13.28 -18.22 -25.13
CA ARG A 209 -13.98 -18.93 -24.05
C ARG A 209 -13.34 -20.29 -23.77
N SER A 210 -13.05 -21.07 -24.82
CA SER A 210 -12.44 -22.40 -24.69
C SER A 210 -11.07 -22.33 -24.01
N VAL A 211 -10.21 -21.40 -24.43
CA VAL A 211 -8.88 -21.22 -23.82
C VAL A 211 -9.01 -20.83 -22.35
N ILE A 212 -9.93 -19.93 -22.02
CA ILE A 212 -10.14 -19.45 -20.65
C ILE A 212 -10.68 -20.56 -19.74
N THR A 213 -11.64 -21.36 -20.23
CA THR A 213 -12.17 -22.51 -19.47
C THR A 213 -11.07 -23.55 -19.21
N GLU A 214 -10.22 -23.82 -20.20
CA GLU A 214 -9.09 -24.75 -20.04
C GLU A 214 -8.10 -24.26 -18.98
N VAL A 215 -7.69 -22.98 -19.03
CA VAL A 215 -6.80 -22.36 -18.05
C VAL A 215 -7.42 -22.38 -16.64
N ASN A 216 -8.70 -22.05 -16.53
CA ASN A 216 -9.41 -22.07 -15.24
C ASN A 216 -9.47 -23.48 -14.62
N ASN A 217 -9.64 -24.51 -15.45
CA ASN A 217 -9.63 -25.89 -14.97
C ASN A 217 -8.24 -26.30 -14.47
N GLN A 218 -7.17 -25.82 -15.10
CA GLN A 218 -5.80 -26.03 -14.60
C GLN A 218 -5.58 -25.30 -13.27
N PHE A 219 -6.08 -24.07 -13.11
CA PHE A 219 -5.95 -23.32 -11.84
C PHE A 219 -6.62 -23.99 -10.65
N LYS A 220 -7.66 -24.78 -10.91
CA LYS A 220 -8.38 -25.54 -9.88
C LYS A 220 -7.81 -26.92 -9.61
N ASP A 221 -6.82 -27.37 -10.36
CA ASP A 221 -6.16 -28.66 -10.14
C ASP A 221 -4.94 -28.48 -9.22
N PRO A 222 -4.98 -28.99 -7.98
CA PRO A 222 -3.87 -28.88 -7.01
C PRO A 222 -2.56 -29.51 -7.50
N ASN A 223 -2.63 -30.43 -8.47
CA ASN A 223 -1.42 -31.06 -9.01
C ASN A 223 -0.64 -30.14 -9.94
N THR A 224 -1.33 -29.19 -10.59
CA THR A 224 -0.75 -28.30 -11.60
C THR A 224 -0.64 -26.86 -11.14
N THR A 225 -1.47 -26.44 -10.18
CA THR A 225 -1.50 -25.07 -9.67
C THR A 225 -1.45 -25.03 -8.16
N THR A 226 -0.62 -24.15 -7.61
CA THR A 226 -0.61 -23.83 -6.17
C THR A 226 -0.39 -22.34 -5.95
N PHE A 227 -0.83 -21.86 -4.78
CA PHE A 227 -0.66 -20.49 -4.34
C PHE A 227 0.23 -20.43 -3.08
N VAL A 228 1.21 -19.52 -3.09
CA VAL A 228 2.11 -19.22 -1.97
C VAL A 228 1.76 -17.85 -1.40
N CYS A 229 1.23 -17.82 -0.19
CA CYS A 229 0.90 -16.60 0.51
C CYS A 229 2.15 -15.99 1.16
N VAL A 230 2.32 -14.67 1.09
CA VAL A 230 3.42 -13.93 1.69
C VAL A 230 2.87 -12.89 2.66
N CYS A 231 3.34 -12.90 3.90
CA CYS A 231 2.92 -11.98 4.93
C CYS A 231 4.08 -11.55 5.83
N ILE A 232 3.82 -10.62 6.74
CA ILE A 232 4.70 -10.28 7.85
C ILE A 232 3.98 -10.59 9.17
N SER A 233 4.75 -10.80 10.24
CA SER A 233 4.18 -11.12 11.56
C SER A 233 3.62 -9.88 12.27
N GLU A 234 2.54 -9.33 11.73
CA GLU A 234 1.78 -8.18 12.24
C GLU A 234 0.28 -8.41 12.00
N PHE A 235 -0.58 -7.89 12.90
CA PHE A 235 -2.03 -8.12 12.88
C PHE A 235 -2.70 -7.86 11.53
N LEU A 236 -2.44 -6.70 10.91
CA LEU A 236 -3.12 -6.30 9.68
C LEU A 236 -2.70 -7.19 8.49
N SER A 237 -1.43 -7.61 8.46
CA SER A 237 -0.92 -8.51 7.41
C SER A 237 -1.50 -9.92 7.55
N LEU A 238 -1.62 -10.41 8.78
CA LEU A 238 -2.28 -11.67 9.11
C LEU A 238 -3.75 -11.68 8.69
N TYR A 239 -4.51 -10.64 9.08
CA TYR A 239 -5.92 -10.49 8.73
C TYR A 239 -6.16 -10.49 7.21
N GLU A 240 -5.32 -9.78 6.46
CA GLU A 240 -5.42 -9.72 4.99
C GLU A 240 -5.00 -11.05 4.33
N THR A 241 -4.08 -11.79 4.94
CA THR A 241 -3.67 -13.13 4.49
C THR A 241 -4.79 -14.14 4.71
N GLU A 242 -5.43 -14.11 5.88
CA GLU A 242 -6.60 -14.96 6.17
C GLU A 242 -7.72 -14.71 5.17
N ARG A 243 -8.06 -13.43 4.93
CA ARG A 243 -9.07 -13.06 3.94
C ARG A 243 -8.71 -13.57 2.54
N MET A 244 -7.44 -13.48 2.14
CA MET A 244 -6.99 -14.01 0.86
C MET A 244 -7.17 -15.53 0.79
N ILE A 245 -6.78 -16.28 1.82
CA ILE A 245 -6.91 -17.74 1.86
C ILE A 245 -8.39 -18.14 1.77
N GLN A 246 -9.29 -17.44 2.46
CA GLN A 246 -10.73 -17.67 2.36
C GLN A 246 -11.25 -17.41 0.93
N GLU A 247 -10.80 -16.33 0.29
CA GLU A 247 -11.15 -16.02 -1.10
C GLU A 247 -10.60 -17.08 -2.08
N LEU A 248 -9.33 -17.52 -1.95
CA LEU A 248 -8.73 -18.59 -2.76
C LEU A 248 -9.49 -19.92 -2.61
N THR A 249 -9.86 -20.26 -1.38
CA THR A 249 -10.67 -21.46 -1.09
C THR A 249 -12.03 -21.39 -1.78
N SER A 250 -12.67 -20.22 -1.80
CA SER A 250 -13.94 -20.00 -2.51
C SER A 250 -13.83 -20.18 -4.03
N TYR A 251 -12.63 -19.99 -4.59
CA TYR A 251 -12.33 -20.22 -6.01
C TYR A 251 -11.83 -21.65 -6.31
N HIS A 252 -11.68 -22.50 -5.28
CA HIS A 252 -11.11 -23.84 -5.37
C HIS A 252 -9.67 -23.85 -5.90
N ILE A 253 -8.86 -22.89 -5.47
CA ILE A 253 -7.43 -22.84 -5.80
C ILE A 253 -6.67 -23.35 -4.59
N ASP A 254 -5.74 -24.28 -4.84
CA ASP A 254 -4.89 -24.87 -3.82
C ASP A 254 -3.96 -23.82 -3.19
N THR A 255 -3.90 -23.81 -1.86
CA THR A 255 -2.96 -23.02 -1.07
C THR A 255 -2.66 -23.77 0.21
N HIS A 256 -1.38 -24.08 0.42
CA HIS A 256 -0.89 -24.80 1.60
C HIS A 256 0.53 -24.33 2.02
N ASN A 257 0.92 -23.13 1.57
CA ASN A 257 2.26 -22.55 1.81
C ASN A 257 2.15 -21.08 2.23
N ILE A 258 2.75 -20.73 3.36
CA ILE A 258 2.84 -19.34 3.85
C ILE A 258 4.31 -18.97 4.11
N VAL A 259 4.76 -17.86 3.55
CA VAL A 259 6.07 -17.28 3.81
C VAL A 259 5.92 -16.05 4.70
N VAL A 260 6.47 -16.11 5.91
CA VAL A 260 6.48 -15.01 6.88
C VAL A 260 7.82 -14.27 6.78
N ASN A 261 7.80 -13.10 6.16
CA ASN A 261 8.95 -12.25 5.93
C ASN A 261 9.24 -11.29 7.09
N GLN A 262 10.44 -10.69 7.04
CA GLN A 262 10.89 -9.62 7.94
C GLN A 262 10.89 -10.00 9.43
N LEU A 263 11.10 -11.28 9.74
CA LEU A 263 11.23 -11.75 11.12
C LEU A 263 12.56 -11.30 11.72
N LEU A 264 12.50 -10.69 12.90
CA LEU A 264 13.69 -10.30 13.63
C LEU A 264 14.23 -11.47 14.45
N PHE A 265 15.49 -11.82 14.19
CA PHE A 265 16.27 -12.74 15.00
C PHE A 265 17.43 -11.97 15.66
N PRO A 266 17.22 -11.38 16.86
CA PRO A 266 18.28 -10.71 17.59
C PRO A 266 19.44 -11.67 17.85
N LYS A 267 20.65 -11.26 17.48
CA LYS A 267 21.87 -12.04 17.77
C LYS A 267 22.03 -12.21 19.28
N GLU A 268 22.60 -13.35 19.69
CA GLU A 268 22.98 -13.59 21.08
C GLU A 268 23.91 -12.46 21.56
N GLY A 269 23.53 -11.78 22.65
CA GLY A 269 24.25 -10.62 23.19
C GLY A 269 23.86 -9.25 22.61
N SER A 270 22.81 -9.16 21.78
CA SER A 270 22.29 -7.87 21.31
C SER A 270 21.62 -7.07 22.44
N ASN A 271 22.03 -5.82 22.63
CA ASN A 271 21.47 -4.91 23.64
C ASN A 271 20.35 -3.99 23.09
N CYS A 272 19.79 -4.29 21.91
CA CYS A 272 18.73 -3.48 21.32
C CYS A 272 17.37 -3.80 21.98
N GLU A 273 16.92 -2.93 22.89
CA GLU A 273 15.63 -3.06 23.58
C GLU A 273 14.45 -3.06 22.59
N HIS A 274 14.42 -2.12 21.65
CA HIS A 274 13.36 -2.03 20.63
C HIS A 274 13.26 -3.28 19.76
N CYS A 275 14.41 -3.86 19.36
CA CYS A 275 14.46 -5.07 18.56
C CYS A 275 13.91 -6.27 19.34
N THR A 276 14.18 -6.32 20.65
CA THR A 276 13.67 -7.37 21.55
C THR A 276 12.16 -7.25 21.73
N VAL A 277 11.64 -6.04 21.93
CA VAL A 277 10.19 -5.79 22.02
C VAL A 277 9.50 -6.15 20.70
N ARG A 278 10.07 -5.75 19.57
CA ARG A 278 9.51 -6.06 18.24
C ARG A 278 9.53 -7.55 17.95
N ASN A 279 10.60 -8.27 18.27
CA ASN A 279 10.65 -9.73 18.17
C ASN A 279 9.57 -10.38 19.05
N LYS A 280 9.40 -9.96 20.32
CA LYS A 280 8.34 -10.50 21.19
C LYS A 280 6.93 -10.32 20.60
N MET A 281 6.66 -9.17 19.96
CA MET A 281 5.39 -8.96 19.26
C MET A 281 5.26 -9.86 18.03
N GLN A 282 6.32 -9.99 17.22
CA GLN A 282 6.33 -10.88 16.07
C GLN A 282 6.16 -12.35 16.48
N GLN A 283 6.73 -12.78 17.60
CA GLN A 283 6.58 -14.14 18.09
C GLN A 283 5.11 -14.43 18.46
N LYS A 284 4.44 -13.51 19.15
CA LYS A 284 3.01 -13.66 19.48
C LYS A 284 2.14 -13.92 18.24
N TYR A 285 2.36 -13.16 17.17
CA TYR A 285 1.61 -13.33 15.93
C TYR A 285 2.05 -14.56 15.14
N LEU A 286 3.33 -14.93 15.21
CA LEU A 286 3.85 -16.13 14.59
C LEU A 286 3.27 -17.39 15.24
N ASP A 287 3.12 -17.40 16.57
CA ASP A 287 2.46 -18.48 17.30
C ASP A 287 0.99 -18.62 16.84
N GLN A 288 0.28 -17.50 16.66
CA GLN A 288 -1.07 -17.52 16.09
C GLN A 288 -1.13 -18.06 14.66
N ILE A 289 -0.11 -17.81 13.82
CA ILE A 289 -0.03 -18.38 12.47
C ILE A 289 0.11 -19.90 12.57
N TYR A 290 0.95 -20.41 13.48
CA TYR A 290 1.10 -21.85 13.69
C TYR A 290 -0.19 -22.50 14.18
N ASP A 291 -0.91 -21.87 15.11
CA ASP A 291 -2.18 -22.40 15.63
C ASP A 291 -3.31 -22.38 14.59
N LEU A 292 -3.33 -21.38 13.69
CA LEU A 292 -4.39 -21.24 12.68
C LEU A 292 -4.17 -22.09 11.43
N TYR A 293 -2.90 -22.39 11.10
CA TYR A 293 -2.51 -22.99 9.83
C TYR A 293 -1.61 -24.21 10.03
N GLU A 294 -2.07 -25.16 10.87
CA GLU A 294 -1.37 -26.41 11.16
C GLU A 294 -1.16 -27.28 9.91
N ASP A 295 -2.04 -27.14 8.92
CA ASP A 295 -2.02 -27.80 7.61
C ASP A 295 -1.21 -27.04 6.53
N PHE A 296 -0.46 -25.99 6.91
CA PHE A 296 0.38 -25.22 5.99
C PHE A 296 1.86 -25.37 6.28
N HIS A 297 2.66 -25.32 5.21
CA HIS A 297 4.10 -25.11 5.31
C HIS A 297 4.39 -23.64 5.66
N ILE A 298 4.73 -23.37 6.92
CA ILE A 298 5.04 -22.02 7.42
C ILE A 298 6.54 -21.76 7.36
N VAL A 299 6.97 -20.99 6.36
CA VAL A 299 8.37 -20.65 6.11
C VAL A 299 8.73 -19.33 6.79
N ARG A 300 9.81 -19.34 7.56
CA ARG A 300 10.26 -18.19 8.36
C ARG A 300 11.46 -17.52 7.69
N MET A 301 11.28 -16.28 7.25
CA MET A 301 12.32 -15.54 6.55
C MET A 301 12.83 -14.36 7.40
N PRO A 302 14.15 -14.29 7.67
CA PRO A 302 14.72 -13.24 8.50
C PRO A 302 14.67 -11.88 7.79
N LEU A 303 14.54 -10.80 8.56
CA LEU A 303 14.84 -9.46 8.07
C LEU A 303 16.34 -9.33 7.80
N LEU A 304 16.70 -9.02 6.56
CA LEU A 304 18.07 -8.72 6.18
C LEU A 304 18.40 -7.25 6.50
N THR A 305 19.61 -6.98 6.98
CA THR A 305 20.05 -5.63 7.39
C THR A 305 20.44 -4.73 6.22
N LYS A 306 20.51 -5.29 5.01
CA LYS A 306 20.76 -4.60 3.75
C LYS A 306 19.74 -5.09 2.74
N GLU A 307 19.41 -4.23 1.78
CA GLU A 307 18.74 -4.68 0.55
C GLU A 307 19.61 -5.75 -0.14
N MET A 308 18.96 -6.68 -0.85
CA MET A 308 19.66 -7.72 -1.59
C MET A 308 20.58 -7.06 -2.62
N VAL A 309 21.85 -7.47 -2.64
CA VAL A 309 22.86 -6.88 -3.52
C VAL A 309 22.56 -7.30 -4.96
N ALA A 310 22.49 -6.33 -5.87
CA ALA A 310 22.18 -6.56 -7.29
C ALA A 310 23.17 -7.53 -7.97
N GLU A 311 24.46 -7.48 -7.60
CA GLU A 311 25.50 -8.38 -8.11
C GLU A 311 26.49 -8.81 -7.02
N THR A 312 26.95 -10.07 -7.04
CA THR A 312 27.97 -10.57 -6.09
C THR A 312 29.40 -10.54 -6.64
N LYS A 313 29.60 -10.16 -7.90
CA LYS A 313 30.88 -10.33 -8.64
C LYS A 313 32.10 -9.77 -7.92
N TYR A 314 32.07 -8.55 -7.39
CA TYR A 314 33.21 -7.97 -6.66
C TYR A 314 33.45 -8.65 -5.30
N TYR A 315 32.39 -9.11 -4.64
CA TYR A 315 32.49 -9.88 -3.41
C TYR A 315 33.12 -11.26 -3.68
N ASP A 316 32.74 -11.90 -4.79
CA ASP A 316 33.27 -13.19 -5.24
C ASP A 316 34.75 -13.10 -5.64
N ILE A 317 35.16 -12.02 -6.32
CA ILE A 317 36.57 -11.74 -6.66
C ILE A 317 37.44 -11.64 -5.39
N LEU A 318 36.92 -10.98 -4.35
CA LEU A 318 37.61 -10.90 -3.06
C LEU A 318 37.45 -12.15 -2.19
N GLY A 319 36.53 -13.06 -2.55
CA GLY A 319 36.21 -14.26 -1.78
C GLY A 319 35.60 -13.95 -0.41
N VAL A 320 34.76 -12.92 -0.34
CA VAL A 320 34.09 -12.46 0.89
C VAL A 320 32.57 -12.41 0.70
N SER A 321 31.82 -12.45 1.80
CA SER A 321 30.36 -12.28 1.74
C SER A 321 29.97 -10.82 1.44
N PRO A 322 28.81 -10.56 0.80
CA PRO A 322 28.23 -9.21 0.70
C PRO A 322 28.03 -8.50 2.05
N THR A 323 27.95 -9.27 3.13
CA THR A 323 27.87 -8.77 4.52
C THR A 323 29.24 -8.47 5.15
N ALA A 324 30.33 -8.65 4.40
CA ALA A 324 31.68 -8.51 4.93
C ALA A 324 31.96 -7.09 5.44
N SER A 325 32.58 -7.04 6.62
CA SER A 325 33.06 -5.82 7.25
C SER A 325 34.26 -5.22 6.49
N GLU A 326 34.52 -3.93 6.67
CA GLU A 326 35.70 -3.26 6.08
C GLU A 326 37.01 -3.97 6.46
N GLY A 327 37.09 -4.49 7.69
CA GLY A 327 38.23 -5.27 8.17
C GLY A 327 38.43 -6.58 7.41
N GLU A 328 37.34 -7.28 7.07
CA GLU A 328 37.37 -8.52 6.28
C GLU A 328 37.73 -8.25 4.82
N LEU A 329 37.16 -7.21 4.21
CA LEU A 329 37.51 -6.76 2.86
C LEU A 329 39.00 -6.44 2.75
N LYS A 330 39.54 -5.67 3.69
CA LYS A 330 40.97 -5.32 3.74
C LYS A 330 41.88 -6.52 3.99
N LYS A 331 41.41 -7.53 4.73
CA LYS A 331 42.17 -8.76 4.98
C LYS A 331 42.18 -9.66 3.74
N ALA A 332 41.04 -9.78 3.06
CA ALA A 332 40.88 -10.54 1.83
C ALA A 332 41.71 -9.94 0.69
N TYR A 333 41.63 -8.61 0.48
CA TYR A 333 42.43 -7.89 -0.50
C TYR A 333 43.93 -8.11 -0.25
N ARG A 334 44.43 -7.92 0.98
CA ARG A 334 45.85 -8.14 1.30
C ARG A 334 46.31 -9.56 0.98
N LYS A 335 45.48 -10.57 1.27
CA LYS A 335 45.79 -11.98 0.98
C LYS A 335 45.88 -12.24 -0.53
N LEU A 336 44.96 -11.69 -1.31
CA LEU A 336 44.89 -11.88 -2.76
C LEU A 336 45.95 -11.04 -3.50
N ALA A 337 46.17 -9.80 -3.09
CA ALA A 337 47.21 -8.92 -3.62
C ALA A 337 48.62 -9.49 -3.43
N LEU A 338 48.91 -10.13 -2.29
CA LEU A 338 50.18 -10.84 -2.07
C LEU A 338 50.35 -12.07 -2.96
N LYS A 339 49.26 -12.76 -3.28
CA LYS A 339 49.24 -13.99 -4.08
C LYS A 339 49.41 -13.71 -5.58
N TYR A 340 48.79 -12.62 -6.06
CA TYR A 340 48.76 -12.25 -7.48
C TYR A 340 49.63 -11.02 -7.79
N HIS A 341 50.54 -10.64 -6.90
CA HIS A 341 51.44 -9.50 -7.12
C HIS A 341 52.29 -9.71 -8.40
N PRO A 342 52.40 -8.70 -9.28
CA PRO A 342 53.12 -8.82 -10.55
C PRO A 342 54.60 -9.20 -10.40
N ASP A 343 55.26 -8.78 -9.31
CA ASP A 343 56.64 -9.18 -9.02
C ASP A 343 56.82 -10.69 -8.75
N LYS A 344 55.77 -11.39 -8.31
CA LYS A 344 55.82 -12.82 -7.98
C LYS A 344 55.15 -13.71 -9.02
N ASN A 345 54.22 -13.15 -9.81
CA ASN A 345 53.50 -13.81 -10.88
C ASN A 345 53.33 -12.84 -12.07
N PRO A 346 54.29 -12.80 -13.02
CA PRO A 346 54.25 -11.90 -14.17
C PRO A 346 53.01 -12.10 -15.07
N ASP A 347 52.44 -13.30 -15.09
CA ASP A 347 51.28 -13.68 -15.91
C ASP A 347 49.92 -13.43 -15.23
N ALA A 348 49.90 -12.90 -13.99
CA ALA A 348 48.69 -12.68 -13.20
C ALA A 348 48.23 -11.21 -13.15
N GLY A 349 48.76 -10.36 -14.03
CA GLY A 349 48.52 -8.91 -14.02
C GLY A 349 47.04 -8.53 -14.12
N ASP A 350 46.26 -9.24 -14.94
CA ASP A 350 44.83 -8.91 -15.13
C ASP A 350 43.99 -9.32 -13.91
N LYS A 351 44.30 -10.45 -13.28
CA LYS A 351 43.67 -10.84 -11.99
C LYS A 351 44.00 -9.85 -10.87
N PHE A 352 45.23 -9.34 -10.85
CA PHE A 352 45.61 -8.32 -9.87
C PHE A 352 44.82 -7.03 -10.05
N LYS A 353 44.62 -6.57 -11.30
CA LYS A 353 43.79 -5.39 -11.61
C LYS A 353 42.34 -5.59 -11.16
N GLU A 354 41.74 -6.75 -11.45
CA GLU A 354 40.36 -7.07 -11.03
C GLU A 354 40.23 -7.08 -9.50
N ILE A 355 41.19 -7.67 -8.78
CA ILE A 355 41.20 -7.70 -7.31
C ILE A 355 41.33 -6.28 -6.73
N SER A 356 42.19 -5.45 -7.32
CA SER A 356 42.35 -4.05 -6.89
C SER A 356 41.09 -3.23 -7.17
N HIS A 357 40.47 -3.39 -8.32
CA HIS A 357 39.23 -2.70 -8.70
C HIS A 357 38.06 -3.10 -7.78
N ALA A 358 37.88 -4.41 -7.54
CA ALA A 358 36.85 -4.91 -6.63
C ALA A 358 37.05 -4.37 -5.20
N TYR A 359 38.29 -4.30 -4.71
CA TYR A 359 38.56 -3.71 -3.40
C TYR A 359 38.29 -2.21 -3.35
N GLU A 360 38.65 -1.46 -4.39
CA GLU A 360 38.42 -0.01 -4.46
C GLU A 360 36.94 0.32 -4.32
N ILE A 361 36.09 -0.30 -5.17
CA ILE A 361 34.64 -0.11 -5.14
C ILE A 361 34.02 -0.57 -3.82
N LEU A 362 34.45 -1.70 -3.27
CA LEU A 362 33.86 -2.23 -2.03
C LEU A 362 34.40 -1.56 -0.76
N SER A 363 35.54 -0.86 -0.84
CA SER A 363 36.18 -0.21 0.31
C SER A 363 35.56 1.14 0.68
N ASP A 364 34.99 1.85 -0.29
CA ASP A 364 34.30 3.11 -0.06
C ASP A 364 32.79 2.88 0.09
N GLU A 365 32.20 3.46 1.14
CA GLU A 365 30.80 3.22 1.49
C GLU A 365 29.83 3.72 0.42
N THR A 366 30.17 4.81 -0.26
CA THR A 366 29.30 5.42 -1.28
C THR A 366 29.26 4.57 -2.54
N THR A 367 30.43 4.19 -3.05
CA THR A 367 30.56 3.35 -4.26
C THR A 367 30.12 1.92 -4.01
N ARG A 368 30.34 1.37 -2.80
CA ARG A 368 29.77 0.09 -2.38
C ARG A 368 28.25 0.13 -2.37
N ASN A 369 27.64 1.19 -1.87
CA ASN A 369 26.18 1.32 -1.89
C ASN A 369 25.63 1.41 -3.32
N VAL A 370 26.28 2.17 -4.21
CA VAL A 370 25.88 2.23 -5.63
C VAL A 370 26.01 0.86 -6.30
N TYR A 371 27.10 0.15 -6.05
CA TYR A 371 27.28 -1.22 -6.55
C TYR A 371 26.27 -2.20 -5.94
N ASP A 372 26.00 -2.11 -4.64
CA ASP A 372 25.03 -2.96 -3.94
C ASP A 372 23.62 -2.76 -4.51
N SER A 373 23.25 -1.54 -4.87
CA SER A 373 21.93 -1.20 -5.42
C SER A 373 21.78 -1.42 -6.93
N TYR A 374 22.85 -1.28 -7.72
CA TYR A 374 22.74 -1.16 -9.19
C TYR A 374 23.76 -1.97 -9.99
N GLY A 375 24.61 -2.79 -9.35
CA GLY A 375 25.59 -3.62 -10.04
C GLY A 375 26.70 -2.83 -10.75
N GLU A 376 27.42 -3.46 -11.69
CA GLU A 376 28.50 -2.77 -12.44
C GLU A 376 27.97 -1.65 -13.34
N GLU A 377 26.71 -1.74 -13.78
CA GLU A 377 26.05 -0.73 -14.62
C GLU A 377 25.81 0.58 -13.87
N GLY A 378 25.54 0.52 -12.56
CA GLY A 378 25.43 1.72 -11.72
C GLY A 378 26.74 2.50 -11.56
N LEU A 379 27.86 1.83 -11.77
CA LEU A 379 29.20 2.43 -11.73
C LEU A 379 29.62 3.03 -13.09
N SER A 380 28.96 2.61 -14.17
CA SER A 380 29.28 2.98 -15.55
C SER A 380 28.20 3.82 -16.26
N GLY A 381 27.02 3.98 -15.66
CA GLY A 381 25.89 4.76 -16.19
C GLY A 381 25.97 6.26 -15.94
N GLY A 382 26.28 7.04 -17.00
CA GLY A 382 26.05 8.48 -17.05
C GLY A 382 24.55 8.84 -17.05
N GLY A 383 24.03 9.27 -15.91
CA GLY A 383 22.65 9.77 -15.76
C GLY A 383 22.60 10.99 -14.84
N GLY A 384 22.13 12.13 -15.37
CA GLY A 384 22.25 13.46 -14.77
C GLY A 384 21.64 13.63 -13.37
N GLY A 385 22.51 13.92 -12.40
CA GLY A 385 22.22 14.54 -11.11
C GLY A 385 23.33 15.57 -10.76
N PRO A 386 23.07 16.61 -9.95
CA PRO A 386 23.92 17.80 -9.90
C PRO A 386 25.19 17.54 -9.06
N GLY A 387 26.27 17.11 -9.72
CA GLY A 387 27.58 16.95 -9.08
C GLY A 387 28.62 16.14 -9.87
N GLY A 388 28.50 16.05 -11.20
CA GLY A 388 29.32 15.16 -12.02
C GLY A 388 30.83 15.39 -11.92
N MET A 389 31.52 14.44 -11.30
CA MET A 389 32.93 14.12 -11.55
C MET A 389 32.98 12.63 -11.93
N ASN A 390 33.56 12.31 -13.09
CA ASN A 390 33.75 10.94 -13.54
C ASN A 390 34.75 10.22 -12.62
N ALA A 391 34.48 8.97 -12.24
CA ALA A 391 35.43 8.13 -11.49
C ALA A 391 36.74 7.89 -12.29
N GLU A 392 36.64 7.85 -13.63
CA GLU A 392 37.81 7.73 -14.52
C GLU A 392 38.65 9.03 -14.62
N ASP A 393 38.03 10.20 -14.42
CA ASP A 393 38.76 11.48 -14.31
C ASP A 393 39.47 11.61 -12.94
N LEU A 394 38.91 11.02 -11.89
CA LEU A 394 39.54 11.01 -10.56
C LEU A 394 40.78 10.10 -10.53
N PHE A 395 40.75 8.98 -11.26
CA PHE A 395 41.87 8.05 -11.37
C PHE A 395 43.05 8.62 -12.18
N SER A 396 42.75 9.31 -13.29
CA SER A 396 43.76 9.98 -14.11
C SER A 396 44.41 11.17 -13.40
N GLN A 397 43.71 11.81 -12.46
CA GLN A 397 44.21 12.95 -11.69
C GLN A 397 45.05 12.57 -10.46
N LEU A 398 44.89 11.34 -9.94
CA LEU A 398 45.60 10.88 -8.74
C LEU A 398 46.84 10.02 -9.04
N PHE A 399 46.86 9.28 -10.17
CA PHE A 399 47.96 8.35 -10.51
C PHE A 399 48.61 8.59 -11.89
N GLY A 400 48.14 9.55 -12.69
CA GLY A 400 48.79 9.99 -13.93
C GLY A 400 49.88 11.05 -13.68
N GLY A 401 51.08 10.62 -13.31
CA GLY A 401 52.15 11.50 -12.83
C GLY A 401 52.66 12.58 -13.80
N GLY A 402 53.07 13.72 -13.22
CA GLY A 402 54.17 14.54 -13.76
C GLY A 402 53.97 16.06 -13.84
N GLY A 403 54.20 16.78 -12.73
CA GLY A 403 54.84 18.11 -12.75
C GLY A 403 53.97 19.36 -12.98
N GLY A 404 53.81 20.15 -11.91
CA GLY A 404 53.75 21.63 -11.96
C GLY A 404 52.42 22.29 -12.37
N GLY A 405 51.81 23.05 -11.45
CA GLY A 405 50.73 23.97 -11.82
C GLY A 405 49.72 24.32 -10.73
N MET A 406 50.18 24.72 -9.54
CA MET A 406 49.31 25.25 -8.48
C MET A 406 49.02 26.74 -8.75
N PHE A 407 48.33 27.10 -9.85
CA PHE A 407 47.81 28.47 -10.08
C PHE A 407 46.85 28.54 -11.29
N GLY A 408 45.59 28.94 -11.03
CA GLY A 408 44.75 29.65 -12.01
C GLY A 408 43.54 28.88 -12.58
N GLY A 409 42.35 29.46 -12.42
CA GLY A 409 41.18 29.09 -13.23
C GLY A 409 39.84 29.33 -12.53
N GLY A 410 39.22 30.50 -12.76
CA GLY A 410 38.05 30.98 -12.03
C GLY A 410 36.79 30.12 -12.18
N GLY A 411 36.22 29.76 -11.03
CA GLY A 411 34.86 29.22 -10.94
C GLY A 411 33.83 30.35 -11.03
N GLY A 412 33.10 30.40 -12.15
CA GLY A 412 31.97 31.30 -12.35
C GLY A 412 30.84 31.01 -11.35
N ARG A 413 30.46 32.01 -10.55
CA ARG A 413 29.23 32.01 -9.75
C ARG A 413 28.02 31.98 -10.69
N ARG A 414 27.34 30.83 -10.80
CA ARG A 414 25.96 30.80 -11.30
C ARG A 414 25.07 31.58 -10.32
N PRO A 415 24.26 32.56 -10.75
CA PRO A 415 23.31 33.24 -9.88
C PRO A 415 22.27 32.23 -9.37
N ALA A 416 22.14 32.11 -8.04
CA ALA A 416 21.01 31.41 -7.44
C ALA A 416 19.72 32.14 -7.87
N GLY A 417 18.78 31.39 -8.45
CA GLY A 417 17.45 31.94 -8.79
C GLY A 417 16.73 32.52 -7.56
N PRO A 418 15.67 33.32 -7.77
CA PRO A 418 14.89 33.90 -6.68
C PRO A 418 14.39 32.81 -5.73
N ARG A 419 14.56 33.01 -4.42
CA ARG A 419 14.08 32.06 -3.41
C ARG A 419 12.56 32.08 -3.39
N ARG A 420 11.91 30.91 -3.47
CA ARG A 420 10.45 30.78 -3.30
C ARG A 420 10.09 30.77 -1.83
N GLY A 421 9.00 31.44 -1.47
CA GLY A 421 8.41 31.46 -0.13
C GLY A 421 7.80 30.10 0.22
N LYS A 422 7.55 29.87 1.51
CA LYS A 422 6.91 28.65 1.99
C LYS A 422 5.41 28.68 1.71
N ASP A 423 4.85 27.52 1.40
CA ASP A 423 3.40 27.36 1.21
C ASP A 423 2.67 27.42 2.56
N MET A 424 1.44 27.94 2.55
CA MET A 424 0.59 28.06 3.75
C MET A 424 -0.55 27.03 3.68
N MET A 425 -0.75 26.26 4.75
CA MET A 425 -1.82 25.27 4.86
C MET A 425 -2.94 25.75 5.77
N HIS A 426 -4.19 25.68 5.29
CA HIS A 426 -5.39 25.98 6.07
C HIS A 426 -6.38 24.84 6.00
N GLN A 427 -7.02 24.51 7.12
CA GLN A 427 -8.08 23.49 7.16
C GLN A 427 -9.44 24.17 7.01
N LEU A 428 -10.24 23.69 6.04
CA LEU A 428 -11.62 24.12 5.86
C LEU A 428 -12.55 23.01 6.34
N LYS A 429 -13.21 23.25 7.47
CA LYS A 429 -14.18 22.30 8.02
C LYS A 429 -15.46 22.28 7.18
N VAL A 430 -15.80 21.13 6.63
CA VAL A 430 -16.96 20.91 5.76
C VAL A 430 -17.87 19.83 6.35
N SER A 431 -19.18 20.00 6.23
CA SER A 431 -20.12 18.94 6.64
C SER A 431 -20.33 17.92 5.51
N LEU A 432 -20.87 16.76 5.85
CA LEU A 432 -21.15 15.71 4.86
C LEU A 432 -22.21 16.16 3.83
N GLU A 433 -23.18 16.98 4.25
CA GLU A 433 -24.17 17.62 3.36
C GLU A 433 -23.51 18.61 2.41
N ASP A 434 -22.56 19.42 2.90
CA ASP A 434 -21.81 20.36 2.07
C ASP A 434 -21.03 19.62 0.98
N LEU A 435 -20.46 18.45 1.30
CA LEU A 435 -19.74 17.58 0.35
C LEU A 435 -20.68 16.86 -0.63
N TYR A 436 -21.90 16.54 -0.20
CA TYR A 436 -22.92 15.91 -1.04
C TYR A 436 -23.54 16.90 -2.03
N MET A 437 -23.90 18.10 -1.57
CA MET A 437 -24.57 19.12 -2.37
C MET A 437 -23.62 20.03 -3.15
N GLY A 438 -22.37 20.13 -2.71
CA GLY A 438 -21.44 21.15 -3.13
C GLY A 438 -21.77 22.50 -2.48
N LYS A 439 -20.74 23.30 -2.20
CA LYS A 439 -20.87 24.59 -1.53
C LYS A 439 -19.73 25.52 -1.90
N THR A 440 -20.02 26.83 -1.95
CA THR A 440 -18.98 27.84 -2.00
C THR A 440 -18.80 28.46 -0.62
N SER A 441 -17.62 28.29 -0.02
CA SER A 441 -17.29 28.82 1.31
C SER A 441 -16.33 29.99 1.20
N LYS A 442 -16.56 31.07 1.96
CA LYS A 442 -15.68 32.24 1.98
C LYS A 442 -14.71 32.14 3.16
N LEU A 443 -13.42 31.96 2.88
CA LEU A 443 -12.36 31.89 3.89
C LEU A 443 -11.62 33.24 3.95
N ALA A 444 -11.70 33.91 5.10
CA ALA A 444 -10.94 35.13 5.33
C ALA A 444 -9.54 34.79 5.88
N LEU A 445 -8.51 35.20 5.17
CA LEU A 445 -7.10 35.00 5.52
C LEU A 445 -6.40 36.33 5.73
N GLN A 446 -5.42 36.35 6.62
CA GLN A 446 -4.47 37.45 6.74
C GLN A 446 -3.18 37.01 6.08
N LYS A 447 -2.69 37.80 5.11
CA LYS A 447 -1.41 37.55 4.45
C LYS A 447 -0.54 38.79 4.47
N ASN A 448 0.76 38.59 4.38
CA ASN A 448 1.72 39.68 4.21
C ASN A 448 1.83 40.02 2.72
N ILE A 449 1.64 41.29 2.38
CA ILE A 449 1.89 41.85 1.05
C ILE A 449 3.04 42.83 1.09
N LEU A 450 3.67 43.07 -0.06
CA LEU A 450 4.62 44.17 -0.19
C LEU A 450 3.93 45.51 0.11
N CYS A 451 4.62 46.40 0.81
CA CYS A 451 4.04 47.70 1.14
C CYS A 451 3.77 48.49 -0.15
N VAL A 452 2.50 48.73 -0.45
CA VAL A 452 2.03 49.41 -1.67
C VAL A 452 2.70 50.77 -1.91
N LYS A 453 3.09 51.48 -0.84
CA LYS A 453 3.72 52.82 -0.95
C LYS A 453 5.22 52.82 -1.23
N CYS A 454 5.95 51.77 -0.85
CA CYS A 454 7.40 51.71 -1.06
C CYS A 454 7.85 50.48 -1.83
N ASP A 455 6.91 49.66 -2.30
CA ASP A 455 7.13 48.47 -3.13
C ASP A 455 8.20 47.53 -2.53
N GLY A 456 8.09 47.25 -1.23
CA GLY A 456 9.05 46.39 -0.53
C GLY A 456 10.43 47.00 -0.27
N LYS A 457 10.68 48.28 -0.61
CA LYS A 457 11.97 48.95 -0.38
C LYS A 457 12.17 49.38 1.08
N GLY A 458 11.11 49.76 1.79
CA GLY A 458 11.15 50.16 3.21
C GLY A 458 11.47 51.64 3.46
N GLY A 459 11.90 52.38 2.44
CA GLY A 459 12.14 53.82 2.46
C GLY A 459 12.03 54.43 1.07
N LYS A 460 12.39 55.71 0.91
CA LYS A 460 12.54 56.34 -0.42
C LYS A 460 13.68 55.68 -1.21
N GLU A 461 13.68 55.82 -2.53
CA GLU A 461 14.78 55.32 -3.37
C GLU A 461 16.13 55.91 -2.94
N GLY A 462 17.14 55.04 -2.76
CA GLY A 462 18.46 55.42 -2.24
C GLY A 462 18.57 55.61 -0.73
N ALA A 463 17.45 55.54 0.02
CA ALA A 463 17.46 55.69 1.48
C ALA A 463 17.90 54.43 2.24
N VAL A 464 17.85 53.27 1.58
CA VAL A 464 18.29 51.99 2.13
C VAL A 464 19.79 51.85 1.87
N GLN A 465 20.59 51.82 2.94
CA GLN A 465 22.03 51.64 2.84
C GLN A 465 22.47 50.33 3.47
N THR A 466 23.45 49.67 2.86
CA THR A 466 24.08 48.47 3.45
C THR A 466 24.68 48.82 4.80
N CYS A 467 24.41 48.01 5.82
CA CYS A 467 24.94 48.22 7.16
C CYS A 467 26.46 48.14 7.13
N ARG A 468 27.13 49.27 7.38
CA ARG A 468 28.60 49.36 7.48
C ARG A 468 29.16 48.55 8.65
N GLY A 469 28.33 48.23 9.63
CA GLY A 469 28.74 47.49 10.80
C GLY A 469 28.99 46.00 10.54
N CYS A 470 28.22 45.37 9.68
CA CYS A 470 28.34 43.95 9.33
C CYS A 470 28.54 43.72 7.83
N ASN A 471 28.78 44.79 7.06
CA ASN A 471 28.90 44.77 5.59
C ASN A 471 27.76 43.99 4.91
N GLY A 472 26.53 44.15 5.40
CA GLY A 472 25.35 43.46 4.85
C GLY A 472 25.08 42.05 5.39
N GLN A 473 25.95 41.50 6.25
CA GLN A 473 25.80 40.13 6.73
C GLN A 473 24.78 39.96 7.87
N GLY A 474 24.35 41.04 8.52
CA GLY A 474 23.41 41.01 9.64
C GLY A 474 24.00 40.49 10.97
N VAL A 475 25.17 39.86 10.93
CA VAL A 475 25.84 39.25 12.10
C VAL A 475 27.30 39.69 12.17
N ARG A 476 27.87 39.67 13.37
CA ARG A 476 29.28 39.95 13.65
C ARG A 476 29.89 38.76 14.38
N ILE A 477 31.10 38.37 13.99
CA ILE A 477 31.85 37.32 14.68
C ILE A 477 32.55 37.95 15.87
N MET A 478 32.15 37.55 17.08
CA MET A 478 32.77 37.99 18.33
C MET A 478 33.61 36.84 18.88
N MET A 479 34.90 37.08 19.12
CA MET A 479 35.78 36.11 19.78
C MET A 479 35.61 36.25 21.29
N ARG A 480 35.13 35.19 21.95
CA ARG A 480 35.05 35.15 23.42
C ARG A 480 36.17 34.27 23.94
N GLN A 481 37.08 34.85 24.69
CA GLN A 481 38.19 34.14 25.30
C GLN A 481 37.72 33.54 26.63
N MET A 482 37.63 32.22 26.69
CA MET A 482 37.26 31.47 27.88
C MET A 482 38.53 30.78 28.40
N GLY A 483 39.40 31.57 29.06
CA GLY A 483 40.70 31.10 29.51
C GLY A 483 41.63 30.73 28.32
N PRO A 484 42.30 29.56 28.33
CA PRO A 484 43.24 29.17 27.27
C PRO A 484 42.58 28.80 25.93
N MET A 485 41.24 28.82 25.83
CA MET A 485 40.49 28.43 24.64
C MET A 485 39.70 29.63 24.07
N VAL A 486 39.87 29.90 22.78
CA VAL A 486 39.17 30.98 22.07
C VAL A 486 38.05 30.37 21.23
N GLN A 487 36.80 30.72 21.51
CA GLN A 487 35.65 30.29 20.73
C GLN A 487 35.08 31.48 19.94
N GLN A 488 34.87 31.28 18.64
CA GLN A 488 34.21 32.28 17.78
C GLN A 488 32.70 32.09 17.90
N MET A 489 31.98 33.13 18.32
CA MET A 489 30.53 33.13 18.44
C MET A 489 29.94 34.18 17.51
N GLN A 490 28.90 33.81 16.76
CA GLN A 490 28.19 34.71 15.86
C GLN A 490 27.12 35.48 16.66
N VAL A 491 27.27 36.80 16.75
CA VAL A 491 26.35 37.69 17.46
C VAL A 491 25.57 38.54 16.46
N GLN A 492 24.30 38.81 16.72
CA GLN A 492 23.49 39.70 15.88
C GLN A 492 24.12 41.11 15.83
N CYS A 493 24.25 41.69 14.64
CA CYS A 493 24.85 43.01 14.49
C CYS A 493 23.95 44.09 15.11
N GLU A 494 24.37 44.68 16.22
CA GLU A 494 23.66 45.74 16.95
C GLU A 494 23.34 46.96 16.08
N ALA A 495 24.22 47.30 15.12
CA ALA A 495 24.04 48.47 14.26
C ALA A 495 22.83 48.35 13.30
N CYS A 496 22.40 47.13 12.94
CA CYS A 496 21.23 46.91 12.07
C CYS A 496 20.23 45.93 12.66
N ASN A 497 20.39 45.55 13.94
CA ASN A 497 19.60 44.52 14.61
C ASN A 497 19.37 43.27 13.74
N GLY A 498 20.42 42.75 13.08
CA GLY A 498 20.30 41.55 12.25
C GLY A 498 19.82 41.76 10.81
N GLN A 499 19.36 42.94 10.42
CA GLN A 499 18.72 43.16 9.11
C GLN A 499 19.69 43.34 7.93
N GLY A 500 20.99 43.58 8.19
CA GLY A 500 22.00 43.81 7.14
C GLY A 500 21.91 45.17 6.44
N GLU A 501 20.83 45.91 6.61
CA GLU A 501 20.58 47.22 6.02
C GLU A 501 20.22 48.25 7.10
N GLN A 502 20.44 49.54 6.80
CA GLN A 502 20.11 50.66 7.65
C GLN A 502 19.31 51.70 6.86
N ILE A 503 18.26 52.24 7.50
CA ILE A 503 17.42 53.30 6.94
C ILE A 503 17.31 54.42 7.99
N ASN A 504 17.68 55.64 7.58
CA ASN A 504 17.54 56.83 8.40
C ASN A 504 16.07 57.04 8.78
N GLU A 505 15.82 57.43 10.04
CA GLU A 505 14.46 57.50 10.60
C GLU A 505 13.53 58.45 9.82
N LYS A 506 14.08 59.55 9.28
CA LYS A 506 13.34 60.52 8.45
C LYS A 506 12.92 59.98 7.09
N ASP A 507 13.62 58.96 6.58
CA ASP A 507 13.43 58.40 5.25
C ASP A 507 12.73 57.04 5.25
N ARG A 508 12.38 56.53 6.44
CA ARG A 508 11.56 55.33 6.60
C ARG A 508 10.18 55.56 6.00
N CYS A 509 9.66 54.54 5.32
CA CYS A 509 8.30 54.58 4.82
C CYS A 509 7.31 54.72 5.99
N LYS A 510 6.46 55.75 5.95
CA LYS A 510 5.48 56.02 7.02
C LYS A 510 4.37 54.96 7.12
N HIS A 511 4.14 54.18 6.07
CA HIS A 511 3.11 53.13 6.05
C HIS A 511 3.57 51.82 6.68
N CYS A 512 4.75 51.31 6.31
CA CYS A 512 5.30 50.07 6.88
C CYS A 512 6.33 50.28 7.98
N LEU A 513 6.65 51.55 8.31
CA LEU A 513 7.66 51.94 9.31
C LEU A 513 9.03 51.29 9.09
N GLY A 514 9.40 51.08 7.82
CA GLY A 514 10.66 50.41 7.44
C GLY A 514 10.59 48.88 7.35
N LYS A 515 9.45 48.24 7.68
CA LYS A 515 9.30 46.77 7.67
C LYS A 515 9.14 46.15 6.28
N LYS A 516 8.98 46.96 5.22
CA LYS A 516 8.84 46.56 3.81
C LYS A 516 7.54 45.80 3.44
N ILE A 517 6.90 45.12 4.40
CA ILE A 517 5.65 44.36 4.23
C ILE A 517 4.49 44.97 5.05
N MET A 518 3.25 44.62 4.70
CA MET A 518 2.01 44.99 5.38
C MET A 518 1.08 43.78 5.47
N SER A 519 0.31 43.64 6.56
CA SER A 519 -0.72 42.61 6.67
C SER A 519 -2.00 43.07 5.97
N GLU A 520 -2.51 42.26 5.06
CA GLU A 520 -3.76 42.47 4.32
C GLU A 520 -4.73 41.31 4.61
N ARG A 521 -6.00 41.66 4.83
CA ARG A 521 -7.08 40.66 4.96
C ARG A 521 -7.67 40.41 3.57
N LYS A 522 -7.52 39.18 3.07
CA LYS A 522 -8.10 38.73 1.79
C LYS A 522 -9.16 37.67 2.05
N ILE A 523 -10.27 37.73 1.33
CA ILE A 523 -11.32 36.70 1.35
C ILE A 523 -11.13 35.83 0.11
N LEU A 524 -10.87 34.55 0.30
CA LEU A 524 -10.82 33.55 -0.76
C LEU A 524 -12.17 32.84 -0.84
N GLU A 525 -12.71 32.72 -2.05
CA GLU A 525 -13.89 31.90 -2.31
C GLU A 525 -13.42 30.48 -2.66
N VAL A 526 -13.74 29.54 -1.79
CA VAL A 526 -13.35 28.14 -1.88
C VAL A 526 -14.56 27.36 -2.39
N HIS A 527 -14.45 26.84 -3.60
CA HIS A 527 -15.49 26.01 -4.20
C HIS A 527 -15.28 24.55 -3.79
N VAL A 528 -16.21 24.03 -3.01
CA VAL A 528 -16.30 22.62 -2.63
C VAL A 528 -17.24 21.95 -3.62
N GLU A 529 -16.69 21.14 -4.50
CA GLU A 529 -17.43 20.37 -5.49
C GLU A 529 -18.13 19.16 -4.85
N ARG A 530 -19.17 18.69 -5.53
CA ARG A 530 -19.92 17.49 -5.11
C ARG A 530 -18.99 16.28 -5.16
N GLY A 531 -18.99 15.50 -4.08
CA GLY A 531 -18.23 14.25 -4.02
C GLY A 531 -16.76 14.43 -3.63
N MET A 532 -16.30 15.65 -3.36
CA MET A 532 -14.94 15.87 -2.84
C MET A 532 -14.69 15.04 -1.58
N ARG A 533 -13.44 14.60 -1.40
CA ARG A 533 -13.03 13.69 -0.33
C ARG A 533 -12.40 14.44 0.84
N ASP A 534 -12.47 13.83 2.01
CA ASP A 534 -11.71 14.29 3.17
C ASP A 534 -10.20 14.34 2.86
N GLY A 535 -9.51 15.36 3.36
CA GLY A 535 -8.10 15.61 3.11
C GLY A 535 -7.75 16.11 1.69
N GLN A 536 -8.73 16.26 0.79
CA GLN A 536 -8.50 16.78 -0.56
C GLN A 536 -8.04 18.25 -0.51
N LYS A 537 -7.06 18.58 -1.37
CA LYS A 537 -6.37 19.88 -1.37
C LYS A 537 -6.86 20.79 -2.50
N ILE A 538 -7.22 22.02 -2.15
CA ILE A 538 -7.55 23.11 -3.08
C ILE A 538 -6.42 24.13 -3.00
N THR A 539 -5.72 24.35 -4.12
CA THR A 539 -4.51 25.19 -4.15
C THR A 539 -4.80 26.53 -4.82
N PHE A 540 -4.42 27.62 -4.15
CA PHE A 540 -4.43 28.98 -4.68
C PHE A 540 -2.99 29.41 -4.92
N SER A 541 -2.57 29.34 -6.19
CA SER A 541 -1.18 29.56 -6.59
C SER A 541 -0.72 31.00 -6.34
N SER A 542 0.49 31.17 -5.80
CA SER A 542 1.12 32.48 -5.53
C SER A 542 0.32 33.41 -4.60
N GLU A 543 -0.62 32.87 -3.84
CA GLU A 543 -1.43 33.64 -2.88
C GLU A 543 -0.82 33.70 -1.48
N GLY A 544 0.33 33.06 -1.26
CA GLY A 544 1.06 33.02 0.01
C GLY A 544 1.67 34.36 0.44
N ASP A 545 2.43 34.34 1.54
CA ASP A 545 3.09 35.53 2.07
C ASP A 545 4.14 36.10 1.10
N GLN A 546 4.08 37.41 0.87
CA GLN A 546 5.04 38.14 0.05
C GLN A 546 6.17 38.69 0.90
N ALA A 547 7.39 38.61 0.38
CA ALA A 547 8.56 39.25 0.96
C ALA A 547 9.48 39.82 -0.15
N PRO A 548 10.25 40.89 0.13
CA PRO A 548 11.13 41.49 -0.87
C PRO A 548 12.13 40.49 -1.44
N GLY A 549 12.13 40.31 -2.76
CA GLY A 549 13.05 39.38 -3.46
C GLY A 549 12.69 37.89 -3.34
N ILE A 550 11.51 37.57 -2.80
CA ILE A 550 11.01 36.19 -2.63
C ILE A 550 9.73 36.03 -3.45
N ILE A 551 9.65 34.96 -4.23
CA ILE A 551 8.42 34.60 -4.98
C ILE A 551 7.42 34.02 -3.97
N PRO A 552 6.17 34.51 -3.89
CA PRO A 552 5.19 33.99 -2.93
C PRO A 552 4.95 32.48 -3.10
N GLY A 553 4.75 31.79 -1.97
CA GLY A 553 4.30 30.39 -1.97
C GLY A 553 2.81 30.27 -2.31
N ASP A 554 2.29 29.04 -2.27
CA ASP A 554 0.88 28.76 -2.54
C ASP A 554 0.08 28.69 -1.22
N ILE A 555 -1.22 28.98 -1.30
CA ILE A 555 -2.15 28.69 -0.19
C ILE A 555 -2.86 27.37 -0.52
N ILE A 556 -2.65 26.37 0.34
CA ILE A 556 -3.23 25.04 0.22
C ILE A 556 -4.33 24.90 1.26
N ILE A 557 -5.57 24.77 0.80
CA ILE A 557 -6.72 24.53 1.65
C ILE A 557 -7.00 23.02 1.67
N VAL A 558 -6.91 22.41 2.83
CA VAL A 558 -7.23 21.00 3.06
C VAL A 558 -8.65 20.91 3.57
N LEU A 559 -9.49 20.11 2.90
CA LEU A 559 -10.84 19.83 3.38
C LEU A 559 -10.77 18.92 4.61
N ASP A 560 -11.53 19.26 5.65
CA ASP A 560 -11.64 18.53 6.91
C ASP A 560 -13.12 18.15 7.12
N GLU A 561 -13.46 16.88 6.85
CA GLU A 561 -14.82 16.36 6.95
C GLU A 561 -15.25 16.22 8.41
N LYS A 562 -16.35 16.89 8.77
CA LYS A 562 -16.95 16.76 10.10
C LYS A 562 -17.70 15.43 10.24
N ALA A 563 -17.51 14.76 11.36
CA ALA A 563 -18.34 13.62 11.75
C ALA A 563 -19.83 13.98 11.75
N HIS A 564 -20.64 13.16 11.08
CA HIS A 564 -22.08 13.35 10.95
C HIS A 564 -22.83 12.39 11.91
N PRO A 565 -23.89 12.83 12.61
CA PRO A 565 -24.55 12.03 13.65
C PRO A 565 -25.28 10.78 13.16
N ARG A 566 -25.64 10.69 11.87
CA ARG A 566 -26.47 9.59 11.33
C ARG A 566 -25.80 8.78 10.23
N PHE A 567 -24.77 9.34 9.60
CA PHE A 567 -24.14 8.75 8.42
C PHE A 567 -22.64 8.72 8.64
N THR A 568 -22.04 7.59 8.31
CA THR A 568 -20.59 7.45 8.27
C THR A 568 -20.18 7.24 6.82
N ARG A 569 -19.34 8.11 6.28
CA ARG A 569 -18.84 7.98 4.91
C ARG A 569 -17.72 6.95 4.84
N LYS A 570 -17.77 6.06 3.86
CA LYS A 570 -16.69 5.12 3.52
C LYS A 570 -16.40 5.20 2.02
N GLY A 571 -15.44 6.04 1.65
CA GLY A 571 -15.14 6.31 0.25
C GLY A 571 -16.31 7.05 -0.42
N ASP A 572 -16.91 6.40 -1.42
CA ASP A 572 -18.08 6.94 -2.14
C ASP A 572 -19.41 6.37 -1.57
N ASP A 573 -19.34 5.45 -0.61
CA ASP A 573 -20.51 4.85 0.04
C ASP A 573 -20.84 5.52 1.38
N LEU A 574 -22.09 5.38 1.80
CA LEU A 574 -22.60 5.85 3.10
C LEU A 574 -23.05 4.66 3.96
N ILE A 575 -22.80 4.74 5.26
CA ILE A 575 -23.26 3.76 6.25
C ILE A 575 -24.25 4.46 7.18
N TYR A 576 -25.44 3.88 7.33
CA TYR A 576 -26.50 4.32 8.23
C TYR A 576 -26.83 3.21 9.22
N GLU A 577 -26.89 3.55 10.50
CA GLU A 577 -27.33 2.62 11.54
C GLU A 577 -28.84 2.76 11.76
N ALA A 578 -29.60 1.78 11.26
CA ALA A 578 -31.05 1.74 11.41
C ALA A 578 -31.43 0.95 12.66
N LYS A 579 -32.19 1.59 13.55
CA LYS A 579 -32.84 0.93 14.68
C LYS A 579 -34.24 0.52 14.28
N ILE A 580 -34.53 -0.78 14.35
CA ILE A 580 -35.84 -1.35 14.03
C ILE A 580 -36.33 -2.22 15.20
N ASP A 581 -37.63 -2.29 15.39
CA ASP A 581 -38.25 -3.16 16.38
C ASP A 581 -38.27 -4.63 15.92
N LEU A 582 -38.31 -5.56 16.87
CA LEU A 582 -38.31 -7.00 16.59
C LEU A 582 -39.45 -7.44 15.66
N LEU A 583 -40.62 -6.79 15.71
CA LEU A 583 -41.73 -7.11 14.83
C LEU A 583 -41.41 -6.75 13.37
N THR A 584 -40.92 -5.54 13.12
CA THR A 584 -40.47 -5.14 11.76
C THR A 584 -39.33 -6.03 11.26
N ALA A 585 -38.43 -6.45 12.15
CA ALA A 585 -37.33 -7.35 11.80
C ALA A 585 -37.79 -8.75 11.36
N LEU A 586 -38.90 -9.28 11.91
CA LEU A 586 -39.41 -10.63 11.61
C LEU A 586 -40.53 -10.65 10.57
N ALA A 587 -41.47 -9.70 10.66
CA ALA A 587 -42.69 -9.68 9.85
C ALA A 587 -42.61 -8.71 8.65
N GLY A 588 -41.54 -7.93 8.54
CA GLY A 588 -41.40 -6.86 7.55
C GLY A 588 -42.12 -5.57 7.98
N GLY A 589 -41.95 -4.51 7.19
CA GLY A 589 -42.47 -3.18 7.51
C GLY A 589 -41.78 -2.09 6.71
N GLN A 590 -41.95 -0.82 7.12
CA GLN A 590 -41.29 0.32 6.48
C GLN A 590 -40.73 1.27 7.53
N PHE A 591 -39.58 1.88 7.23
CA PHE A 591 -38.99 2.94 8.04
C PHE A 591 -38.43 4.05 7.15
N ALA A 592 -38.30 5.25 7.72
CA ALA A 592 -37.90 6.45 7.02
C ALA A 592 -36.46 6.86 7.38
N ILE A 593 -35.65 7.14 6.37
CA ILE A 593 -34.28 7.66 6.52
C ILE A 593 -34.24 9.08 5.92
N PRO A 594 -34.12 10.15 6.73
CA PRO A 594 -33.89 11.47 6.18
C PRO A 594 -32.45 11.56 5.66
N HIS A 595 -32.29 11.77 4.36
CA HIS A 595 -31.00 11.74 3.67
C HIS A 595 -30.26 13.09 3.79
N LEU A 596 -29.15 13.25 3.06
CA LEU A 596 -28.27 14.42 3.07
C LEU A 596 -28.78 15.55 2.15
N ASP A 597 -29.78 15.24 1.33
CA ASP A 597 -30.38 16.12 0.32
C ASP A 597 -31.79 16.59 0.64
N ASP A 598 -32.12 16.63 1.94
CA ASP A 598 -33.44 16.91 2.49
C ASP A 598 -34.55 15.93 2.03
N ARG A 599 -34.25 14.94 1.18
CA ARG A 599 -35.19 13.87 0.83
C ARG A 599 -35.31 12.87 1.98
N VAL A 600 -36.45 12.20 2.06
CA VAL A 600 -36.67 11.10 3.00
C VAL A 600 -36.83 9.81 2.19
N LEU A 601 -35.94 8.86 2.43
CA LEU A 601 -35.98 7.54 1.81
C LEU A 601 -36.90 6.63 2.63
N MET A 602 -37.95 6.11 2.01
CA MET A 602 -38.83 5.11 2.60
C MET A 602 -38.29 3.71 2.27
N VAL A 603 -37.67 3.06 3.26
CA VAL A 603 -37.07 1.73 3.10
C VAL A 603 -38.06 0.68 3.56
N SER A 604 -38.37 -0.28 2.69
CA SER A 604 -39.27 -1.39 3.00
C SER A 604 -38.48 -2.66 3.33
N VAL A 605 -38.80 -3.28 4.46
CA VAL A 605 -38.34 -4.62 4.84
C VAL A 605 -39.36 -5.62 4.31
N ILE A 606 -38.92 -6.54 3.46
CA ILE A 606 -39.79 -7.50 2.78
C ILE A 606 -40.35 -8.50 3.80
N PRO A 607 -41.67 -8.69 3.89
CA PRO A 607 -42.26 -9.70 4.77
C PRO A 607 -41.72 -11.10 4.47
N GLY A 608 -41.32 -11.83 5.52
CA GLY A 608 -40.74 -13.18 5.41
C GLY A 608 -39.22 -13.23 5.33
N GLU A 609 -38.54 -12.08 5.17
CA GLU A 609 -37.09 -11.96 5.32
C GLU A 609 -36.75 -11.51 6.74
N ALA A 610 -36.22 -12.41 7.56
CA ALA A 610 -35.84 -12.09 8.93
C ALA A 610 -34.52 -11.30 8.96
N ILE A 611 -34.59 -10.05 9.43
CA ILE A 611 -33.42 -9.19 9.65
C ILE A 611 -32.77 -9.55 10.98
N GLN A 612 -31.50 -9.94 10.93
CA GLN A 612 -30.71 -10.26 12.12
C GLN A 612 -30.04 -9.00 12.70
N PRO A 613 -29.71 -8.98 14.00
CA PRO A 613 -28.85 -7.95 14.58
C PRO A 613 -27.51 -7.86 13.84
N ASP A 614 -27.02 -6.65 13.63
CA ASP A 614 -25.80 -6.33 12.89
C ASP A 614 -25.80 -6.72 11.39
N MET A 615 -26.92 -7.23 10.87
CA MET A 615 -27.08 -7.50 9.46
C MET A 615 -26.94 -6.19 8.65
N VAL A 616 -26.28 -6.28 7.50
CA VAL A 616 -26.10 -5.15 6.59
C VAL A 616 -26.87 -5.40 5.30
N LYS A 617 -27.69 -4.42 4.88
CA LYS A 617 -28.33 -4.38 3.57
C LYS A 617 -27.88 -3.15 2.80
N VAL A 618 -28.14 -3.13 1.50
CA VAL A 618 -27.72 -2.04 0.62
C VAL A 618 -28.93 -1.43 -0.11
N VAL A 619 -28.98 -0.10 -0.15
CA VAL A 619 -29.82 0.67 -1.06
C VAL A 619 -28.90 1.22 -2.15
N PRO A 620 -29.01 0.72 -3.39
CA PRO A 620 -28.10 1.12 -4.45
C PRO A 620 -28.30 2.58 -4.86
N ASN A 621 -27.23 3.26 -5.28
CA ASN A 621 -27.24 4.63 -5.83
C ASN A 621 -27.72 5.75 -4.87
N GLU A 622 -27.71 5.52 -3.56
CA GLU A 622 -28.03 6.52 -2.53
C GLU A 622 -26.82 6.83 -1.61
N GLY A 623 -25.60 6.59 -2.09
CA GLY A 623 -24.33 6.99 -1.45
C GLY A 623 -23.85 8.38 -1.89
N MET A 624 -22.56 8.67 -1.70
CA MET A 624 -21.97 9.96 -2.09
C MET A 624 -21.90 10.11 -3.63
N PRO A 625 -22.06 11.33 -4.16
CA PRO A 625 -21.90 11.58 -5.60
C PRO A 625 -20.43 11.40 -6.02
N MET A 626 -20.21 10.86 -7.21
CA MET A 626 -18.87 10.66 -7.75
C MET A 626 -18.43 11.88 -8.57
N PRO A 627 -17.21 12.42 -8.36
CA PRO A 627 -16.70 13.48 -9.21
C PRO A 627 -16.56 12.97 -10.65
N ARG A 628 -17.14 13.70 -11.63
CA ARG A 628 -17.07 13.48 -13.09
C ARG A 628 -18.06 12.47 -13.69
N VAL A 629 -18.71 11.63 -12.90
CA VAL A 629 -19.76 10.71 -13.37
C VAL A 629 -21.06 11.09 -12.68
N ASP A 630 -22.18 11.16 -13.43
CA ASP A 630 -23.51 11.40 -12.84
C ASP A 630 -24.07 10.14 -12.15
N SER A 631 -23.22 9.52 -11.32
CA SER A 631 -23.53 8.33 -10.54
C SER A 631 -23.23 8.59 -9.07
N ARG A 632 -23.85 7.78 -8.21
CA ARG A 632 -23.71 7.84 -6.77
C ARG A 632 -23.24 6.48 -6.26
N GLY A 633 -22.52 6.47 -5.15
CA GLY A 633 -22.22 5.24 -4.43
C GLY A 633 -23.48 4.61 -3.82
N HIS A 634 -23.29 3.68 -2.89
CA HIS A 634 -24.37 2.94 -2.26
C HIS A 634 -24.59 3.37 -0.81
N LEU A 635 -25.82 3.21 -0.32
CA LEU A 635 -26.16 3.39 1.08
C LEU A 635 -26.26 2.01 1.75
N PHE A 636 -25.32 1.71 2.63
CA PHE A 636 -25.35 0.53 3.48
C PHE A 636 -26.13 0.84 4.75
N ILE A 637 -27.10 -0.02 5.06
CA ILE A 637 -27.92 0.05 6.26
C ILE A 637 -27.52 -1.08 7.17
N LYS A 638 -26.95 -0.75 8.33
CA LYS A 638 -26.65 -1.69 9.41
C LYS A 638 -27.83 -1.72 10.37
N PHE A 639 -28.42 -2.89 10.59
CA PHE A 639 -29.60 -3.03 11.44
C PHE A 639 -29.23 -3.32 12.90
N THR A 640 -29.79 -2.53 13.80
CA THR A 640 -29.83 -2.82 15.23
C THR A 640 -31.28 -3.16 15.58
N VAL A 641 -31.50 -4.38 16.09
CA VAL A 641 -32.84 -4.85 16.45
C VAL A 641 -33.10 -4.58 17.92
N GLU A 642 -34.16 -3.83 18.22
CA GLU A 642 -34.61 -3.58 19.57
C GLU A 642 -35.50 -4.74 20.04
N PHE A 643 -34.98 -5.52 20.99
CA PHE A 643 -35.72 -6.58 21.64
C PHE A 643 -36.60 -6.01 22.77
N PRO A 644 -37.78 -6.62 23.02
CA PRO A 644 -38.63 -6.21 24.12
C PRO A 644 -37.95 -6.45 25.49
N GLN A 645 -38.33 -5.66 26.49
CA GLN A 645 -37.77 -5.75 27.84
C GLN A 645 -38.12 -7.08 28.54
N ALA A 646 -37.44 -7.41 29.64
CA ALA A 646 -37.77 -8.59 30.43
C ALA A 646 -39.24 -8.55 30.90
N ASN A 647 -39.90 -9.72 30.91
CA ASN A 647 -41.32 -9.88 31.28
C ASN A 647 -42.32 -9.09 30.40
N TRP A 648 -42.00 -8.86 29.13
CA TRP A 648 -42.84 -8.10 28.20
C TRP A 648 -44.18 -8.77 27.84
N THR A 649 -44.41 -10.04 28.19
CA THR A 649 -45.64 -10.75 27.83
C THR A 649 -46.01 -11.89 28.77
N ASP A 650 -47.27 -12.33 28.69
CA ASP A 650 -47.87 -13.38 29.50
C ASP A 650 -47.58 -14.79 28.94
N GLU A 651 -47.64 -15.80 29.81
CA GLU A 651 -47.39 -17.21 29.49
C GLU A 651 -48.29 -17.75 28.36
N ASN A 652 -49.53 -17.26 28.26
CA ASN A 652 -50.47 -17.62 27.19
C ASN A 652 -50.04 -17.11 25.81
N THR A 653 -49.35 -15.97 25.75
CA THR A 653 -48.84 -15.38 24.51
C THR A 653 -47.53 -16.06 24.09
N LEU A 654 -46.70 -16.47 25.06
CA LEU A 654 -45.51 -17.29 24.82
C LEU A 654 -45.87 -18.65 24.17
N LYS A 655 -46.94 -19.31 24.63
CA LYS A 655 -47.44 -20.55 24.00
C LYS A 655 -47.89 -20.36 22.55
N LYS A 656 -48.44 -19.18 22.22
CA LYS A 656 -48.77 -18.83 20.82
C LYS A 656 -47.52 -18.58 19.99
N LEU A 657 -46.50 -17.92 20.54
CA LEU A 657 -45.21 -17.75 19.87
C LEU A 657 -44.53 -19.09 19.58
N GLU A 658 -44.59 -20.03 20.52
CA GLU A 658 -44.05 -21.39 20.34
C GLU A 658 -44.75 -22.16 19.22
N SER A 659 -46.03 -21.89 18.95
CA SER A 659 -46.73 -22.46 17.81
C SER A 659 -46.39 -21.83 16.46
N ILE A 660 -45.86 -20.60 16.45
CA ILE A 660 -45.57 -19.81 15.25
C ILE A 660 -44.11 -19.99 14.80
N LEU A 661 -43.18 -20.11 15.76
CA LEU A 661 -41.75 -20.25 15.52
C LEU A 661 -41.35 -21.72 15.27
N PRO A 662 -40.18 -21.98 14.66
CA PRO A 662 -39.67 -23.33 14.48
C PRO A 662 -39.56 -24.09 15.81
N PRO A 663 -39.82 -25.42 15.81
CA PRO A 663 -39.77 -26.22 17.03
C PRO A 663 -38.37 -26.21 17.65
N ARG A 664 -38.31 -26.24 18.98
CA ARG A 664 -37.04 -26.30 19.72
C ARG A 664 -36.28 -27.57 19.33
N LYS A 665 -34.97 -27.44 19.13
CA LYS A 665 -34.10 -28.62 18.97
C LYS A 665 -34.09 -29.40 20.28
N GLU A 666 -34.25 -30.71 20.20
CA GLU A 666 -34.14 -31.59 21.37
C GLU A 666 -32.73 -31.50 21.95
N VAL A 667 -32.65 -31.41 23.28
CA VAL A 667 -31.37 -31.40 23.98
C VAL A 667 -30.77 -32.81 23.88
N PRO A 668 -29.52 -32.96 23.44
CA PRO A 668 -28.89 -34.27 23.34
C PRO A 668 -28.82 -34.93 24.72
N THR A 669 -29.20 -36.21 24.79
CA THR A 669 -29.12 -37.00 26.02
C THR A 669 -27.70 -37.51 26.22
N PHE A 670 -27.06 -37.08 27.30
CA PHE A 670 -25.70 -37.52 27.66
C PHE A 670 -25.78 -38.75 28.56
N ALA A 671 -25.77 -39.96 27.96
CA ALA A 671 -25.68 -41.20 28.72
C ALA A 671 -24.34 -41.27 29.49
N ASN A 672 -24.37 -41.73 30.75
CA ASN A 672 -23.21 -41.91 31.64
C ASN A 672 -22.43 -40.64 32.04
N LYS A 673 -23.02 -39.44 31.96
CA LYS A 673 -22.42 -38.21 32.50
C LYS A 673 -23.32 -37.59 33.57
N HIS A 674 -22.72 -36.97 34.59
CA HIS A 674 -23.46 -36.17 35.58
C HIS A 674 -23.92 -34.87 34.90
N VAL A 675 -25.23 -34.71 34.72
CA VAL A 675 -25.83 -33.49 34.14
C VAL A 675 -26.33 -32.62 35.29
N GLU A 676 -25.79 -31.41 35.39
CA GLU A 676 -26.24 -30.39 36.35
C GLU A 676 -27.07 -29.34 35.61
N GLU A 677 -28.24 -29.01 36.16
CA GLU A 677 -29.10 -27.96 35.62
C GLU A 677 -28.67 -26.62 36.21
N VAL A 678 -28.23 -25.70 35.35
CA VAL A 678 -27.78 -24.36 35.75
C VAL A 678 -28.67 -23.30 35.11
N VAL A 679 -28.98 -22.26 35.89
CA VAL A 679 -29.76 -21.11 35.43
C VAL A 679 -28.80 -19.94 35.18
N LEU A 680 -29.00 -19.24 34.06
CA LEU A 680 -28.21 -18.05 33.73
C LEU A 680 -28.46 -16.92 34.75
N ALA A 681 -27.38 -16.31 35.23
CA ALA A 681 -27.41 -15.09 36.04
C ALA A 681 -26.95 -13.88 35.20
N ASP A 682 -27.32 -12.67 35.63
CA ASP A 682 -26.87 -11.44 34.98
C ASP A 682 -25.35 -11.26 35.16
N ALA A 683 -24.61 -11.12 34.05
CA ALA A 683 -23.16 -11.02 34.04
C ALA A 683 -22.64 -9.75 34.72
N THR A 684 -23.45 -8.68 34.82
CA THR A 684 -23.05 -7.40 35.42
C THR A 684 -22.69 -7.53 36.91
N GLY A 685 -23.28 -8.49 37.63
CA GLY A 685 -22.98 -8.77 39.03
C GLY A 685 -21.67 -9.54 39.27
N TYR A 686 -21.07 -10.10 38.22
CA TYR A 686 -19.87 -10.94 38.30
C TYR A 686 -18.59 -10.25 37.80
N GLN A 687 -18.71 -9.04 37.21
CA GLN A 687 -17.56 -8.27 36.70
C GLN A 687 -16.82 -7.43 37.78
N GLY A 688 -17.09 -7.64 39.07
CA GLY A 688 -16.64 -6.77 40.17
C GLY A 688 -15.64 -7.33 41.18
N ARG A 689 -15.03 -8.51 40.97
CA ARG A 689 -14.03 -9.06 41.90
C ARG A 689 -12.86 -9.72 41.18
N GLY A 690 -11.88 -8.91 40.78
CA GLY A 690 -10.59 -9.37 40.29
C GLY A 690 -9.54 -8.27 40.31
N SER A 691 -8.68 -8.30 41.33
CA SER A 691 -7.44 -7.53 41.48
C SER A 691 -7.50 -6.12 42.09
N SER A 692 -7.78 -6.07 43.39
CA SER A 692 -6.97 -5.22 44.30
C SER A 692 -6.59 -6.04 45.54
N SER A 693 -5.57 -6.89 45.42
CA SER A 693 -4.78 -7.28 46.59
C SER A 693 -3.75 -6.18 46.79
N ALA A 694 -4.17 -5.12 47.49
CA ALA A 694 -3.26 -4.23 48.17
C ALA A 694 -2.79 -4.96 49.43
N TYR A 695 -1.49 -4.98 49.63
CA TYR A 695 -0.86 -5.31 50.90
C TYR A 695 -1.43 -4.37 51.96
N GLU A 696 -2.19 -4.89 52.91
CA GLU A 696 -2.30 -4.26 54.22
C GLU A 696 -2.05 -5.33 55.28
N GLU A 697 -0.97 -5.07 56.01
CA GLU A 697 -0.51 -5.79 57.18
C GLU A 697 -1.55 -5.72 58.31
N GLU A 698 -1.46 -6.72 59.17
CA GLU A 698 -2.23 -6.98 60.38
C GLU A 698 -2.32 -5.75 61.30
N GLU A 699 -3.52 -5.38 61.77
CA GLU A 699 -3.73 -4.90 63.14
C GLU A 699 -5.13 -5.31 63.66
N GLU A 700 -5.14 -5.64 64.95
CA GLU A 700 -6.18 -6.20 65.79
C GLU A 700 -7.38 -5.25 66.00
N ASP A 701 -8.62 -5.78 66.11
CA ASP A 701 -9.40 -5.78 67.36
C ASP A 701 -10.92 -6.02 67.20
N HIS A 702 -11.40 -6.92 68.03
CA HIS A 702 -12.69 -7.00 68.75
C HIS A 702 -14.05 -6.50 68.17
N GLN A 703 -14.99 -7.46 68.20
CA GLN A 703 -16.35 -7.42 68.83
C GLN A 703 -17.64 -7.35 67.97
N GLN A 704 -18.48 -8.37 68.22
CA GLN A 704 -19.96 -8.43 68.23
C GLN A 704 -20.68 -8.23 66.88
N GLY A 705 -21.64 -9.05 66.44
CA GLY A 705 -22.34 -10.21 66.96
C GLY A 705 -23.31 -10.73 65.88
N GLY A 706 -23.69 -12.01 65.94
CA GLY A 706 -24.76 -12.59 65.09
C GLY A 706 -26.14 -11.98 65.37
N PRO A 707 -27.22 -12.36 64.66
CA PRO A 707 -27.65 -13.76 64.40
C PRO A 707 -27.99 -14.00 62.90
N GLY A 708 -28.16 -15.20 62.32
CA GLY A 708 -28.54 -16.51 62.81
C GLY A 708 -29.92 -16.93 62.26
N VAL A 709 -29.97 -18.08 61.55
CA VAL A 709 -31.11 -19.05 61.51
C VAL A 709 -32.32 -18.65 60.60
N GLN A 710 -33.05 -19.46 59.81
CA GLN A 710 -33.14 -20.88 59.42
C GLN A 710 -33.97 -20.99 58.13
N CYS A 711 -33.85 -22.13 57.44
CA CYS A 711 -34.78 -22.64 56.43
C CYS A 711 -36.23 -22.77 56.94
N ALA A 712 -37.21 -22.58 56.04
CA ALA A 712 -38.54 -23.19 56.19
C ALA A 712 -39.04 -23.65 54.81
N GLN A 713 -39.32 -24.95 54.72
CA GLN A 713 -40.18 -25.56 53.72
C GLN A 713 -41.62 -25.11 53.93
N GLN A 714 -42.31 -24.76 52.84
CA GLN A 714 -43.65 -25.26 52.51
C GLN A 714 -43.90 -25.13 51.01
#